data_AF-A0A1C5ZCA4-F1
#
_entry.id   AF-A0A1C5ZCA4-F1
#
_cell.length_a   1.000
_cell.length_b   1.000
_cell.length_c   1.000
_cell.angle_alpha   90.00
_cell.angle_beta   90.00
_cell.angle_gamma   90.00
#
_symmetry.space_group_name_H-M   'P 1'
#
loop_
_entity.id
_entity.type
_entity.pdbx_description
1 polymer ?
#
loop_
_entity_poly.entity_id
_entity_poly.type
_entity_poly.pdbx_seq_one_letter_code
_entity_poly.pdbx_strand_id
1 'polypeptide(L)'
;MNHKIDRDTYIIPPNFIESGTFFGGMFKARNVIEAGILAFAIGVPVFSLLPLSLTARIIALCLTALPAALVALIGISGESLSSFLLIFIKYLRNRRIIGGNSAEDAVPAAEHGGKHIKKKVHKPDKAPRRSRRSGREDFPAEFDEVRSYEIRQKLRPVKKQKPAKEKKAAKQKKKVSKERKVKRPIRTQEPKPACLNPVADYLPISKIENGIIYTKDHRYVKVVEVVPINFMLRSAQEQRNIIYSFVSYLKISPIKLQIKVLTRRAEINRHLDTVRKEMEQETNEQCLLMQEDYLQFVQQISSREAITRRFFLIFEYEPWSNTKRSDEEGEAINALQSAVHTATNYLRQCGNEVIVPENWDEFTVDVLYNLLCRNESAVKPLSVRAQEVVAEYLAKGRDSEIDHIPATEFCAPKSIDFTHGHHICIDGLYYAYLLVPSDGYKTQVPAGWLSLIVNAGDGIDMDMFLSRQPKETIIQKVGQQLRINRSKIKDASDTNTDFDDIDGAIRSGYFLKEGLANNEDFYYLNLLITITASNEEDLEWKVSEMKKLLLSQDMNACTCHFREEQAFLSALPLVAMEKKLYERGKRNLLTGGAASCYPFTSYEMCDDNGILLGVNKYNSSLIIVDIFNSAVYKNANMSILGTSGAGKTFTMQLMALRMRRKNIPIFIVAPLKGHEFHRACSNVGGSFIQISPASPHCINVMEIRRVDRSVNEILDGPGIQLSELAAKIQQLHIFFSLLIPDMSHEERQLLDEALVRTYNTKGITHDNASLEDPAQPGQYREMPVLGDLYEILKTSKETMRMAHILNRLVNGSASTFNKQTNVRLDNKYTVLDISSLTGDLLTVGMFVALDFVWDRAKADRTEEKAIFIDECWQLLSGAGAAGVRLAGDFLLEIAKTIRGYGGASIFASQDLADFFDLDGGRFGKGIINNSKTKIILNLEDDEAQRVQEALHLSDAETMEITHFERGHGLISTNNNNIMVEFKASPLEKDLITTDRRELREIVERKRREQSTSAEQQI
;
A
#
# COMPACT_ATOMS: atom_id res chain seq x y z
N MET A 1 -21.01 -30.63 9.04
CA MET A 1 -19.62 -30.76 9.54
C MET A 1 -19.05 -29.35 9.64
N ASN A 2 -18.51 -28.94 10.78
CA ASN A 2 -18.02 -27.56 10.92
C ASN A 2 -16.64 -27.45 10.25
N HIS A 3 -16.60 -26.80 9.08
CA HIS A 3 -15.35 -26.31 8.53
C HIS A 3 -14.88 -25.12 9.36
N LYS A 4 -14.12 -25.38 10.42
CA LYS A 4 -13.22 -24.36 10.95
C LYS A 4 -12.29 -23.93 9.83
N ILE A 5 -12.22 -22.63 9.59
CA ILE A 5 -11.22 -22.05 8.68
C ILE A 5 -9.89 -22.06 9.44
N ASP A 6 -9.20 -23.20 9.41
CA ASP A 6 -7.90 -23.39 10.04
C ASP A 6 -6.85 -22.49 9.37
N ARG A 7 -6.69 -21.28 9.92
CA ARG A 7 -5.58 -20.38 9.63
C ARG A 7 -4.28 -21.02 10.15
N ASP A 8 -3.27 -21.11 9.29
CA ASP A 8 -1.98 -21.68 9.68
C ASP A 8 -1.40 -20.90 10.86
N THR A 9 -1.14 -21.62 11.95
CA THR A 9 -0.56 -21.08 13.19
C THR A 9 0.91 -21.45 13.25
N TYR A 10 1.77 -20.44 13.20
CA TYR A 10 3.22 -20.57 13.23
C TYR A 10 3.74 -20.34 14.64
N ILE A 11 4.85 -21.01 14.98
CA ILE A 11 5.42 -20.99 16.33
C ILE A 11 6.69 -20.12 16.34
N ILE A 12 6.71 -19.14 17.25
CA ILE A 12 7.88 -18.32 17.59
C ILE A 12 8.41 -18.83 18.95
N PRO A 13 9.30 -19.83 18.98
CA PRO A 13 9.73 -20.46 20.23
C PRO A 13 10.50 -19.47 21.13
N PRO A 14 10.41 -19.56 22.46
CA PRO A 14 11.23 -18.78 23.38
C PRO A 14 12.74 -19.08 23.23
N ASN A 15 13.58 -18.19 23.74
CA ASN A 15 15.03 -18.22 23.57
C ASN A 15 15.72 -19.34 24.36
N PHE A 16 15.69 -20.56 23.80
CA PHE A 16 16.26 -21.77 24.38
C PHE A 16 17.79 -21.73 24.61
N ILE A 17 18.54 -21.04 23.74
CA ILE A 17 20.01 -21.16 23.62
C ILE A 17 20.75 -20.30 24.67
N GLU A 18 20.04 -19.46 25.43
CA GLU A 18 20.64 -18.49 26.34
C GLU A 18 20.87 -19.04 27.75
N SER A 19 21.82 -18.46 28.48
CA SER A 19 22.16 -18.86 29.85
C SER A 19 22.54 -17.64 30.69
N GLY A 20 22.16 -17.63 31.98
CA GLY A 20 22.46 -16.53 32.90
C GLY A 20 21.32 -16.07 33.83
N THR A 21 20.21 -16.79 33.93
CA THR A 21 19.13 -16.54 34.91
C THR A 21 19.28 -17.40 36.17
N PHE A 22 18.71 -16.92 37.28
CA PHE A 22 18.53 -17.61 38.56
C PHE A 22 17.04 -17.55 38.96
N PHE A 23 16.57 -18.57 39.72
CA PHE A 23 15.16 -18.77 40.13
C PHE A 23 14.19 -18.83 38.92
N GLY A 24 14.08 -20.01 38.29
CA GLY A 24 13.28 -20.30 37.09
C GLY A 24 13.76 -19.56 35.83
N GLY A 25 13.47 -18.27 35.79
CA GLY A 25 13.97 -17.27 34.86
C GLY A 25 13.93 -15.85 35.43
N MET A 26 13.43 -15.70 36.66
CA MET A 26 12.89 -14.46 37.24
C MET A 26 13.92 -13.37 37.44
N PHE A 27 15.19 -13.71 37.71
CA PHE A 27 16.27 -12.72 37.84
C PHE A 27 17.49 -13.05 37.00
N LYS A 28 18.01 -12.05 36.29
CA LYS A 28 19.32 -12.11 35.62
C LYS A 28 20.42 -12.16 36.69
N ALA A 29 21.42 -13.04 36.53
CA ALA A 29 22.50 -13.24 37.50
C ALA A 29 23.17 -11.92 37.95
N ARG A 30 23.32 -10.97 37.02
CA ARG A 30 23.88 -9.64 37.29
C ARG A 30 23.03 -8.81 38.25
N ASN A 31 21.69 -8.87 38.17
CA ASN A 31 20.80 -8.18 39.09
C ASN A 31 20.93 -8.77 40.51
N VAL A 32 20.98 -10.10 40.63
CA VAL A 32 21.18 -10.80 41.92
C VAL A 32 22.52 -10.40 42.57
N ILE A 33 23.59 -10.33 41.78
CA ILE A 33 24.92 -9.88 42.24
C ILE A 33 24.88 -8.40 42.67
N GLU A 34 24.30 -7.51 41.85
CA GLU A 34 24.19 -6.08 42.18
C GLU A 34 23.33 -5.83 43.44
N ALA A 35 22.25 -6.60 43.62
CA ALA A 35 21.42 -6.56 44.83
C ALA A 35 22.15 -7.06 46.07
N GLY A 36 22.93 -8.14 45.96
CA GLY A 36 23.79 -8.63 47.06
C GLY A 36 24.85 -7.60 47.46
N ILE A 37 25.48 -6.94 46.48
CA ILE A 37 26.44 -5.85 46.72
C ILE A 37 25.78 -4.66 47.41
N LEU A 38 24.60 -4.22 46.95
CA LEU A 38 23.86 -3.10 47.57
C LEU A 38 23.39 -3.44 49.00
N ALA A 39 22.84 -4.64 49.21
CA ALA A 39 22.43 -5.12 50.53
C ALA A 39 23.61 -5.14 51.52
N PHE A 40 24.78 -5.60 51.08
CA PHE A 40 25.99 -5.62 51.91
C PHE A 40 26.56 -4.22 52.16
N ALA A 41 26.63 -3.38 51.13
CA ALA A 41 27.19 -2.02 51.20
C ALA A 41 26.35 -1.07 52.07
N ILE A 42 25.02 -1.28 52.16
CA ILE A 42 24.14 -0.53 53.07
C ILE A 42 24.10 -1.23 54.45
N GLY A 43 23.99 -2.55 54.48
CA GLY A 43 23.80 -3.33 55.69
C GLY A 43 25.00 -3.31 56.65
N VAL A 44 26.23 -3.36 56.13
CA VAL A 44 27.43 -3.35 56.98
C VAL A 44 27.57 -2.04 57.76
N PRO A 45 27.47 -0.83 57.15
CA PRO A 45 27.40 0.42 57.90
C PRO A 45 26.26 0.47 58.92
N VAL A 46 25.04 0.08 58.53
CA VAL A 46 23.87 0.11 59.43
C VAL A 46 24.06 -0.81 60.65
N PHE A 47 24.71 -1.95 60.47
CA PHE A 47 24.94 -2.91 61.56
C PHE A 47 26.15 -2.59 62.43
N SER A 48 27.20 -1.96 61.88
CA SER A 48 28.49 -1.74 62.57
C SER A 48 28.74 -0.33 63.08
N LEU A 49 28.18 0.71 62.45
CA LEU A 49 28.46 2.11 62.78
C LEU A 49 27.35 2.83 63.56
N LEU A 50 26.12 2.29 63.59
CA LEU A 50 25.01 2.92 64.32
C LEU A 50 24.99 2.52 65.81
N PRO A 51 25.06 3.47 66.77
CA PRO A 51 24.99 3.20 68.21
C PRO A 51 23.54 2.98 68.68
N LEU A 52 22.83 2.08 67.99
CA LEU A 52 21.42 1.75 68.22
C LEU A 52 21.26 0.32 68.77
N SER A 53 20.12 0.05 69.42
CA SER A 53 19.75 -1.29 69.88
C SER A 53 19.58 -2.27 68.70
N LEU A 54 19.70 -3.58 68.96
CA LEU A 54 19.60 -4.62 67.94
C LEU A 54 18.29 -4.49 67.13
N THR A 55 17.17 -4.28 67.81
CA THR A 55 15.84 -4.10 67.20
C THR A 55 15.80 -2.89 66.27
N ALA A 56 16.38 -1.76 66.69
CA ALA A 56 16.45 -0.55 65.87
C ALA A 56 17.39 -0.71 64.66
N ARG A 57 18.50 -1.44 64.80
CA ARG A 57 19.37 -1.80 63.65
C ARG A 57 18.65 -2.69 62.63
N ILE A 58 17.86 -3.67 63.10
CA ILE A 58 17.05 -4.54 62.22
C ILE A 58 16.00 -3.72 61.48
N ILE A 59 15.26 -2.83 62.17
CA ILE A 59 14.28 -1.94 61.55
C ILE A 59 14.94 -1.03 60.51
N ALA A 60 16.10 -0.43 60.82
CA ALA A 60 16.85 0.39 59.87
C ALA A 60 17.31 -0.38 58.62
N LEU A 61 17.78 -1.62 58.78
CA LEU A 61 18.12 -2.54 57.68
C LEU A 61 16.90 -2.82 56.78
N CYS A 62 15.75 -3.16 57.38
CA CYS A 62 14.51 -3.42 56.65
C CYS A 62 13.93 -2.19 55.94
N LEU A 63 14.22 -0.97 56.41
CA LEU A 63 13.79 0.29 55.78
C LEU A 63 14.77 0.82 54.72
N THR A 64 15.99 0.28 54.61
CA THR A 64 17.04 0.82 53.71
C THR A 64 17.62 -0.23 52.76
N ALA A 65 18.28 -1.26 53.31
CA ALA A 65 18.95 -2.28 52.52
C ALA A 65 17.96 -3.17 51.76
N LEU A 66 16.82 -3.51 52.37
CA LEU A 66 15.80 -4.37 51.74
C LEU A 66 15.13 -3.68 50.53
N PRO A 67 14.61 -2.43 50.60
CA PRO A 67 14.12 -1.71 49.43
C PRO A 67 15.19 -1.53 48.35
N ALA A 68 16.43 -1.18 48.72
CA ALA A 68 17.51 -1.00 47.76
C ALA A 68 17.88 -2.30 47.02
N ALA A 69 17.88 -3.44 47.74
CA ALA A 69 18.11 -4.76 47.14
C ALA A 69 16.94 -5.19 46.23
N LEU A 70 15.69 -4.88 46.59
CA LEU A 70 14.53 -5.13 45.73
C LEU A 70 14.58 -4.32 44.43
N VAL A 71 14.92 -3.03 44.50
CA VAL A 71 15.12 -2.19 43.31
C VAL A 71 16.27 -2.69 42.44
N ALA A 72 17.35 -3.23 43.04
CA ALA A 72 18.46 -3.83 42.31
C ALA A 72 18.15 -5.20 41.67
N LEU A 73 17.28 -5.99 42.30
CA LEU A 73 16.75 -7.25 41.75
C LEU A 73 15.87 -6.98 40.52
N ILE A 74 14.92 -6.04 40.63
CA ILE A 74 14.03 -5.63 39.54
C ILE A 74 14.83 -4.94 38.41
N GLY A 75 15.75 -4.05 38.77
CA GLY A 75 16.49 -3.23 37.81
C GLY A 75 15.67 -2.09 37.22
N ILE A 76 16.13 -1.52 36.10
CA ILE A 76 15.45 -0.44 35.37
C ILE A 76 15.27 -0.88 33.91
N SER A 77 14.04 -0.85 33.41
CA SER A 77 13.68 -1.20 32.03
C SER A 77 14.23 -2.57 31.55
N GLY A 78 14.31 -3.54 32.47
CA GLY A 78 14.83 -4.89 32.22
C GLY A 78 16.36 -5.02 32.20
N GLU A 79 17.10 -3.96 32.56
CA GLU A 79 18.56 -3.98 32.74
C GLU A 79 18.96 -3.76 34.21
N SER A 80 20.17 -4.17 34.56
CA SER A 80 20.72 -3.96 35.91
C SER A 80 21.07 -2.47 36.14
N LEU A 81 21.08 -2.04 37.40
CA LEU A 81 21.35 -0.64 37.78
C LEU A 81 22.70 -0.15 37.25
N SER A 82 23.74 -0.98 37.31
CA SER A 82 25.06 -0.59 36.78
C SER A 82 25.10 -0.57 35.24
N SER A 83 24.26 -1.34 34.55
CA SER A 83 24.12 -1.21 33.09
C SER A 83 23.46 0.12 32.73
N PHE A 84 22.33 0.44 33.38
CA PHE A 84 21.61 1.71 33.22
C PHE A 84 22.53 2.92 33.47
N LEU A 85 23.25 2.93 34.60
CA LEU A 85 24.19 4.00 34.95
C LEU A 85 25.29 4.19 33.90
N LEU A 86 25.89 3.10 33.38
CA LEU A 86 26.92 3.16 32.36
C LEU A 86 26.41 3.69 31.02
N ILE A 87 25.15 3.42 30.66
CA ILE A 87 24.53 3.96 29.45
C ILE A 87 24.26 5.46 29.64
N PHE A 88 23.66 5.85 30.77
CA PHE A 88 23.40 7.25 31.09
C PHE A 88 24.68 8.10 31.11
N ILE A 89 25.78 7.60 31.70
CA ILE A 89 27.09 8.27 31.67
C ILE A 89 27.66 8.32 30.25
N LYS A 90 27.56 7.24 29.45
CA LYS A 90 28.00 7.26 28.05
C LYS A 90 27.23 8.31 27.24
N TYR A 91 25.91 8.37 27.42
CA TYR A 91 25.02 9.35 26.81
C TYR A 91 25.40 10.78 27.22
N LEU A 92 25.52 11.09 28.52
CA LEU A 92 25.95 12.42 28.99
C LEU A 92 27.30 12.88 28.43
N ARG A 93 28.20 11.94 28.10
CA ARG A 93 29.51 12.22 27.49
C ARG A 93 29.46 12.35 25.96
N ASN A 94 28.43 11.82 25.30
CA ASN A 94 28.30 11.76 23.85
C ASN A 94 27.23 12.71 23.29
N ARG A 95 26.32 13.22 24.13
CA ARG A 95 25.23 14.11 23.76
C ARG A 95 25.75 15.37 23.06
N ARG A 96 25.23 15.66 21.86
CA ARG A 96 25.73 16.71 20.95
C ARG A 96 24.75 16.95 19.81
N ILE A 97 24.82 18.11 19.19
CA ILE A 97 24.31 18.32 17.83
C ILE A 97 25.44 18.00 16.85
N ILE A 98 25.11 17.40 15.70
CA ILE A 98 26.03 17.23 14.56
C ILE A 98 25.47 18.07 13.41
N GLY A 99 26.30 18.87 12.75
CA GLY A 99 25.86 19.82 11.73
C GLY A 99 25.31 21.13 12.32
N GLY A 100 24.62 21.92 11.48
CA GLY A 100 24.06 23.23 11.82
C GLY A 100 25.04 24.42 11.78
N ASN A 101 24.51 25.62 11.53
CA ASN A 101 25.26 26.87 11.70
C ASN A 101 25.25 27.26 13.18
N SER A 102 26.42 27.32 13.82
CA SER A 102 26.57 27.64 15.25
C SER A 102 26.37 29.14 15.60
N ALA A 103 25.48 29.83 14.88
CA ALA A 103 25.27 31.27 14.97
C ALA A 103 23.80 31.72 14.94
N GLU A 104 22.85 30.92 14.43
CA GLU A 104 21.49 31.42 14.09
C GLU A 104 20.36 30.70 14.84
N ASP A 105 20.43 29.38 15.07
CA ASP A 105 19.36 28.59 15.73
C ASP A 105 19.33 28.70 17.28
N ALA A 106 19.85 29.79 17.85
CA ALA A 106 20.03 29.96 19.29
C ALA A 106 18.80 30.57 19.99
N VAL A 107 17.74 29.78 20.18
CA VAL A 107 16.63 30.12 21.09
C VAL A 107 17.19 30.35 22.52
N PRO A 108 16.88 31.47 23.20
CA PRO A 108 17.65 31.90 24.37
C PRO A 108 17.36 31.08 25.64
N ALA A 109 18.30 30.20 26.00
CA ALA A 109 18.37 29.63 27.34
C ALA A 109 18.76 30.70 28.37
N ALA A 110 18.07 30.72 29.52
CA ALA A 110 18.17 31.79 30.50
C ALA A 110 19.57 31.95 31.14
N GLU A 111 19.91 33.19 31.51
CA GLU A 111 21.17 33.53 32.16
C GLU A 111 21.35 32.83 33.52
N HIS A 112 22.57 32.38 33.85
CA HIS A 112 23.19 32.61 35.16
C HIS A 112 24.68 32.20 35.21
N GLY A 113 25.50 32.93 35.97
CA GLY A 113 26.66 32.36 36.67
C GLY A 113 28.02 32.23 35.96
N GLY A 114 28.44 33.16 35.11
CA GLY A 114 29.78 33.12 34.51
C GLY A 114 30.94 33.46 35.47
N LYS A 115 32.16 32.87 35.26
CA LYS A 115 33.44 33.45 35.72
C LYS A 115 34.72 32.92 35.04
N HIS A 116 35.62 33.86 34.74
CA HIS A 116 37.08 33.76 34.51
C HIS A 116 37.66 32.97 33.31
N ILE A 117 37.92 33.73 32.24
CA ILE A 117 38.93 33.44 31.20
C ILE A 117 40.36 33.66 31.74
N LYS A 118 41.33 32.84 31.31
CA LYS A 118 42.76 33.25 31.21
C LYS A 118 43.38 32.81 29.87
N LYS A 119 44.07 33.74 29.19
CA LYS A 119 44.69 33.57 27.86
C LYS A 119 46.12 33.00 27.93
N LYS A 120 46.52 32.24 26.90
CA LYS A 120 47.87 32.12 26.31
C LYS A 120 47.68 31.50 24.90
N VAL A 121 47.82 32.22 23.77
CA VAL A 121 49.00 32.86 23.13
C VAL A 121 49.86 31.85 22.33
N HIS A 122 50.00 32.11 21.02
CA HIS A 122 50.87 31.45 20.00
C HIS A 122 52.39 31.50 20.37
N LYS A 123 53.39 30.91 19.66
CA LYS A 123 53.58 30.55 18.22
C LYS A 123 54.67 29.42 18.08
N PRO A 124 55.35 29.14 16.92
CA PRO A 124 55.11 27.95 16.09
C PRO A 124 56.31 26.94 15.97
N ASP A 125 56.30 26.13 14.90
CA ASP A 125 57.07 24.92 14.57
C ASP A 125 58.61 24.92 14.66
N LYS A 126 59.15 23.69 14.77
CA LYS A 126 60.42 23.26 14.14
C LYS A 126 60.55 21.74 14.00
N ALA A 127 61.10 21.29 12.88
CA ALA A 127 61.39 19.87 12.58
C ALA A 127 62.91 19.56 12.70
N PRO A 128 63.45 18.41 12.23
CA PRO A 128 63.64 17.22 13.08
C PRO A 128 65.12 16.82 13.25
N ARG A 129 65.42 15.88 14.17
CA ARG A 129 66.77 15.28 14.34
C ARG A 129 66.74 13.76 14.59
N ARG A 130 67.86 13.08 14.32
CA ARG A 130 68.04 11.61 14.32
C ARG A 130 68.85 11.10 15.53
N SER A 131 68.53 9.86 15.93
CA SER A 131 69.42 8.77 16.41
C SER A 131 70.34 8.95 17.62
N ARG A 132 70.25 7.99 18.56
CA ARG A 132 71.35 7.04 18.88
C ARG A 132 70.85 5.76 19.58
N ARG A 133 71.76 4.87 19.99
CA ARG A 133 71.57 3.45 20.38
C ARG A 133 72.18 3.16 21.78
N SER A 134 71.98 1.92 22.25
CA SER A 134 72.65 1.19 23.36
C SER A 134 72.17 1.48 24.80
N GLY A 135 72.11 0.48 25.70
CA GLY A 135 72.22 -0.99 25.50
C GLY A 135 72.44 -1.81 26.81
N ARG A 136 72.36 -3.15 26.71
CA ARG A 136 72.76 -4.20 27.69
C ARG A 136 72.13 -4.15 29.11
N GLU A 137 72.15 -5.17 29.97
CA GLU A 137 72.75 -6.55 30.09
C GLU A 137 71.63 -7.48 30.72
N ASP A 138 71.80 -8.75 31.08
CA ASP A 138 72.27 -10.01 30.49
C ASP A 138 71.95 -11.13 31.55
N PHE A 139 71.17 -12.17 31.19
CA PHE A 139 71.14 -13.54 31.82
C PHE A 139 70.78 -13.67 33.34
N PRO A 140 70.60 -14.88 33.95
CA PRO A 140 70.87 -16.26 33.51
C PRO A 140 69.63 -17.14 33.22
N ALA A 141 69.91 -18.38 32.80
CA ALA A 141 68.96 -19.47 32.54
C ALA A 141 69.49 -20.79 33.12
N GLU A 142 68.62 -21.76 33.40
CA GLU A 142 68.99 -23.14 33.78
C GLU A 142 67.93 -24.16 33.29
N PHE A 143 68.42 -25.31 32.77
CA PHE A 143 67.90 -26.70 32.83
C PHE A 143 66.37 -27.01 32.60
N ASP A 144 65.97 -28.08 31.87
CA ASP A 144 66.74 -28.98 30.99
C ASP A 144 65.89 -29.80 29.97
N GLU A 145 66.58 -30.31 28.93
CA GLU A 145 66.46 -31.60 28.22
C GLU A 145 65.14 -32.47 28.28
N VAL A 146 64.55 -32.91 27.13
CA VAL A 146 64.66 -34.28 26.51
C VAL A 146 63.38 -35.16 26.69
N ARG A 147 62.87 -35.99 25.74
CA ARG A 147 63.21 -36.27 24.31
C ARG A 147 61.99 -36.76 23.47
N SER A 148 62.19 -36.62 22.15
CA SER A 148 61.74 -37.41 20.97
C SER A 148 61.27 -38.87 21.17
N TYR A 149 60.54 -39.53 20.26
CA TYR A 149 60.82 -39.91 18.84
C TYR A 149 59.50 -40.32 18.11
N GLU A 150 59.35 -40.50 16.79
CA GLU A 150 59.92 -39.93 15.52
C GLU A 150 58.93 -40.39 14.38
N ILE A 151 59.15 -40.76 13.09
CA ILE A 151 60.24 -41.00 12.11
C ILE A 151 59.63 -40.93 10.66
N ARG A 152 60.46 -40.99 9.60
CA ARG A 152 60.17 -41.37 8.18
C ARG A 152 59.55 -40.35 7.19
N GLN A 153 60.47 -39.69 6.49
CA GLN A 153 60.41 -39.42 5.04
C GLN A 153 60.00 -40.65 4.19
N LYS A 154 59.46 -40.44 2.97
CA LYS A 154 59.86 -41.19 1.75
C LYS A 154 59.37 -40.55 0.43
N LEU A 155 60.32 -40.35 -0.50
CA LEU A 155 60.22 -40.48 -1.98
C LEU A 155 59.30 -39.54 -2.83
N ARG A 156 59.94 -38.63 -3.60
CA ARG A 156 60.19 -38.66 -5.09
C ARG A 156 59.01 -38.94 -6.09
N PRO A 157 59.14 -38.61 -7.41
CA PRO A 157 60.03 -37.67 -8.13
C PRO A 157 59.28 -36.86 -9.26
N VAL A 158 59.91 -36.59 -10.42
CA VAL A 158 59.45 -35.68 -11.49
C VAL A 158 59.69 -36.25 -12.92
N LYS A 159 58.69 -36.13 -13.82
CA LYS A 159 58.72 -36.20 -15.32
C LYS A 159 59.12 -37.49 -16.10
N LYS A 160 58.42 -37.67 -17.24
CA LYS A 160 58.96 -38.05 -18.58
C LYS A 160 58.50 -36.92 -19.55
N GLN A 161 59.34 -36.26 -20.37
CA GLN A 161 59.99 -36.68 -21.64
C GLN A 161 58.93 -37.03 -22.72
N LYS A 162 58.75 -36.31 -23.85
CA LYS A 162 59.66 -35.84 -24.96
C LYS A 162 60.36 -36.99 -25.71
N PRO A 163 60.71 -36.92 -27.03
CA PRO A 163 61.20 -35.78 -27.86
C PRO A 163 60.07 -34.99 -28.62
N ALA A 164 60.16 -34.28 -29.77
CA ALA A 164 61.16 -34.18 -30.86
C ALA A 164 61.43 -32.78 -31.49
N LYS A 165 61.31 -32.63 -32.82
CA LYS A 165 61.99 -31.67 -33.77
C LYS A 165 61.11 -31.51 -35.05
N GLU A 166 61.32 -30.60 -36.03
CA GLU A 166 62.56 -29.92 -36.46
C GLU A 166 62.37 -28.56 -37.22
N LYS A 167 63.24 -27.58 -36.90
CA LYS A 167 63.82 -26.45 -37.68
C LYS A 167 63.13 -25.76 -38.90
N LYS A 168 62.97 -24.43 -38.73
CA LYS A 168 63.39 -23.29 -39.61
C LYS A 168 62.63 -23.06 -40.94
N ALA A 169 62.52 -21.83 -41.47
CA ALA A 169 63.27 -20.58 -41.20
C ALA A 169 62.33 -19.42 -40.72
N ALA A 170 62.38 -18.10 -41.03
CA ALA A 170 63.23 -17.28 -41.92
C ALA A 170 63.51 -15.84 -41.38
N LYS A 171 62.86 -14.80 -41.95
CA LYS A 171 63.09 -13.33 -41.83
C LYS A 171 61.75 -12.60 -42.14
N GLN A 172 61.44 -11.34 -41.80
CA GLN A 172 62.15 -10.24 -41.12
C GLN A 172 61.15 -9.14 -40.67
N LYS A 173 61.35 -8.49 -39.52
CA LYS A 173 61.27 -7.01 -39.35
C LYS A 173 61.81 -6.56 -37.98
N LYS A 174 62.15 -5.26 -37.88
CA LYS A 174 63.08 -4.67 -36.89
C LYS A 174 62.37 -4.18 -35.61
N LYS A 175 63.08 -4.32 -34.46
CA LYS A 175 63.32 -3.35 -33.34
C LYS A 175 62.10 -2.58 -32.74
N VAL A 176 62.04 -2.26 -31.45
CA VAL A 176 63.07 -1.65 -30.55
C VAL A 176 63.28 -2.45 -29.23
N SER A 177 64.21 -1.99 -28.39
CA SER A 177 64.84 -2.66 -27.24
C SER A 177 64.06 -2.63 -25.93
N LYS A 178 64.45 -3.53 -25.01
CA LYS A 178 63.98 -3.61 -23.61
C LYS A 178 64.65 -2.54 -22.73
N GLU A 179 63.96 -2.13 -21.67
CA GLU A 179 64.62 -1.67 -20.44
C GLU A 179 64.00 -2.27 -19.16
N ARG A 180 64.45 -1.82 -17.98
CA ARG A 180 64.39 -2.59 -16.72
C ARG A 180 63.08 -2.44 -15.93
N LYS A 181 62.74 -3.47 -15.16
CA LYS A 181 61.60 -3.46 -14.21
C LYS A 181 61.80 -2.40 -13.11
N VAL A 182 60.88 -1.45 -13.03
CA VAL A 182 60.69 -0.59 -11.85
C VAL A 182 59.76 -1.29 -10.85
N LYS A 183 59.96 -1.10 -9.54
CA LYS A 183 59.02 -1.57 -8.52
C LYS A 183 57.72 -0.76 -8.62
N ARG A 184 56.55 -1.41 -8.64
CA ARG A 184 55.26 -0.69 -8.52
C ARG A 184 55.25 0.12 -7.20
N PRO A 185 54.76 1.37 -7.20
CA PRO A 185 54.66 2.17 -5.99
C PRO A 185 53.62 1.56 -5.03
N ILE A 186 53.76 1.87 -3.75
CA ILE A 186 52.69 1.69 -2.77
C ILE A 186 51.58 2.69 -3.14
N ARG A 187 50.33 2.22 -3.19
CA ARG A 187 49.17 3.06 -3.47
C ARG A 187 48.86 3.90 -2.23
N THR A 188 49.51 5.06 -2.09
CA THR A 188 49.04 6.12 -1.19
C THR A 188 47.61 6.44 -1.59
N GLN A 189 46.67 6.30 -0.65
CA GLN A 189 45.34 6.87 -0.81
C GLN A 189 45.49 8.39 -0.71
N GLU A 190 44.99 9.11 -1.71
CA GLU A 190 44.78 10.54 -1.58
C GLU A 190 43.72 10.77 -0.49
N PRO A 191 43.84 11.82 0.34
CA PRO A 191 42.83 12.11 1.33
C PRO A 191 41.53 12.44 0.61
N LYS A 192 40.43 11.74 0.95
CA LYS A 192 39.10 12.14 0.49
C LYS A 192 38.86 13.61 0.86
N PRO A 193 38.28 14.43 -0.02
CA PRO A 193 37.84 15.75 0.37
C PRO A 193 36.80 15.64 1.49
N ALA A 194 36.86 16.55 2.46
CA ALA A 194 35.87 16.61 3.55
C ALA A 194 34.51 17.05 2.98
N CYS A 195 33.42 16.54 3.58
CA CYS A 195 32.08 17.02 3.26
C CYS A 195 31.92 18.47 3.73
N LEU A 196 31.10 19.24 3.02
CA LEU A 196 30.54 20.50 3.50
C LEU A 196 29.55 20.28 4.64
N ASN A 197 28.74 19.22 4.58
CA ASN A 197 27.85 18.85 5.68
C ASN A 197 28.54 17.90 6.67
N PRO A 198 28.75 18.27 7.95
CA PRO A 198 29.31 17.38 8.96
C PRO A 198 28.47 16.11 9.21
N VAL A 199 27.17 16.12 8.89
CA VAL A 199 26.30 14.95 8.98
C VAL A 199 26.63 13.91 7.90
N ALA A 200 26.97 14.35 6.68
CA ALA A 200 27.42 13.45 5.61
C ALA A 200 28.71 12.69 6.01
N ASP A 201 29.65 13.37 6.67
CA ASP A 201 30.86 12.74 7.22
C ASP A 201 30.59 11.88 8.47
N TYR A 202 29.49 12.11 9.20
CA TYR A 202 29.07 11.26 10.32
C TYR A 202 28.42 9.93 9.88
N LEU A 203 27.60 9.93 8.82
CA LEU A 203 26.91 8.72 8.34
C LEU A 203 27.90 7.58 8.04
N PRO A 204 27.60 6.31 8.39
CA PRO A 204 28.51 5.16 8.22
C PRO A 204 28.74 4.71 6.77
N ILE A 205 28.50 5.57 5.79
CA ILE A 205 28.62 5.34 4.34
C ILE A 205 29.91 5.96 3.81
N SER A 206 30.54 5.33 2.81
CA SER A 206 31.82 5.73 2.21
C SER A 206 31.69 6.13 0.74
N LYS A 207 30.94 5.37 -0.07
CA LYS A 207 30.46 5.75 -1.41
C LYS A 207 29.16 4.99 -1.70
N ILE A 208 28.45 5.42 -2.74
CA ILE A 208 27.36 4.67 -3.37
C ILE A 208 27.74 4.55 -4.84
N GLU A 209 27.74 3.34 -5.39
CA GLU A 209 28.11 3.08 -6.80
C GLU A 209 27.43 1.79 -7.31
N ASN A 210 26.82 1.81 -8.50
CA ASN A 210 25.95 0.73 -9.02
C ASN A 210 24.72 0.44 -8.13
N GLY A 211 24.30 1.45 -7.36
CA GLY A 211 23.33 1.39 -6.27
C GLY A 211 23.72 0.40 -5.17
N ILE A 212 25.01 0.20 -4.94
CA ILE A 212 25.53 -0.57 -3.80
C ILE A 212 26.09 0.45 -2.82
N ILE A 213 25.69 0.34 -1.55
CA ILE A 213 26.21 1.17 -0.47
C ILE A 213 27.50 0.52 0.04
N TYR A 214 28.60 1.27 -0.07
CA TYR A 214 29.90 0.89 0.47
C TYR A 214 30.05 1.53 1.84
N THR A 215 30.11 0.73 2.90
CA THR A 215 30.15 1.26 4.27
C THR A 215 31.57 1.67 4.70
N LYS A 216 31.67 2.50 5.74
CA LYS A 216 32.95 2.89 6.36
C LYS A 216 33.67 1.70 7.05
N ASP A 217 32.96 0.61 7.35
CA ASP A 217 33.49 -0.66 7.84
C ASP A 217 33.73 -1.73 6.75
N HIS A 218 33.80 -1.33 5.48
CA HIS A 218 34.13 -2.17 4.31
C HIS A 218 33.12 -3.29 3.98
N ARG A 219 31.83 -3.08 4.26
CA ARG A 219 30.74 -3.95 3.81
C ARG A 219 30.08 -3.39 2.56
N TYR A 220 29.44 -4.27 1.79
CA TYR A 220 28.69 -3.94 0.58
C TYR A 220 27.22 -4.31 0.81
N VAL A 221 26.32 -3.34 0.68
CA VAL A 221 24.87 -3.52 0.93
C VAL A 221 24.08 -3.11 -0.30
N LYS A 222 23.09 -3.92 -0.69
CA LYS A 222 22.13 -3.57 -1.75
C LYS A 222 20.77 -3.28 -1.14
N VAL A 223 20.13 -2.21 -1.62
CA VAL A 223 18.75 -1.84 -1.30
C VAL A 223 17.89 -2.11 -2.53
N VAL A 224 16.69 -2.65 -2.32
CA VAL A 224 15.71 -2.98 -3.37
C VAL A 224 14.31 -2.64 -2.86
N GLU A 225 13.47 -2.02 -3.67
CA GLU A 225 12.06 -1.74 -3.31
C GLU A 225 11.11 -2.81 -3.86
N VAL A 226 10.10 -3.15 -3.07
CA VAL A 226 9.15 -4.25 -3.30
C VAL A 226 7.73 -3.69 -3.21
N VAL A 227 6.91 -3.94 -4.22
CA VAL A 227 5.50 -3.55 -4.21
C VAL A 227 4.71 -4.52 -3.31
N PRO A 228 3.92 -4.02 -2.34
CA PRO A 228 3.16 -4.86 -1.41
C PRO A 228 1.89 -5.45 -2.03
N ILE A 229 1.28 -6.42 -1.33
CA ILE A 229 0.06 -7.11 -1.76
C ILE A 229 -1.02 -7.14 -0.66
N ASN A 230 -2.27 -7.36 -1.06
CA ASN A 230 -3.43 -7.55 -0.17
C ASN A 230 -3.41 -8.89 0.61
N PHE A 231 -2.31 -9.22 1.28
CA PHE A 231 -2.10 -10.53 1.91
C PHE A 231 -3.24 -10.93 2.86
N MET A 232 -3.67 -10.00 3.73
CA MET A 232 -4.69 -10.28 4.76
C MET A 232 -6.08 -10.58 4.19
N LEU A 233 -6.36 -10.18 2.95
CA LEU A 233 -7.63 -10.34 2.25
C LEU A 233 -7.63 -11.53 1.26
N ARG A 234 -6.49 -12.21 1.08
CA ARG A 234 -6.41 -13.46 0.33
C ARG A 234 -7.04 -14.61 1.11
N SER A 235 -7.56 -15.61 0.39
CA SER A 235 -8.05 -16.84 1.02
C SER A 235 -6.93 -17.55 1.79
N ALA A 236 -7.28 -18.34 2.81
CA ALA A 236 -6.29 -19.05 3.63
C ALA A 236 -5.34 -19.95 2.80
N GLN A 237 -5.81 -20.49 1.68
CA GLN A 237 -4.96 -21.29 0.78
C GLN A 237 -4.01 -20.43 -0.08
N GLU A 238 -4.44 -19.25 -0.53
CA GLU A 238 -3.56 -18.30 -1.21
C GLU A 238 -2.51 -17.73 -0.24
N GLN A 239 -2.91 -17.37 0.98
CA GLN A 239 -1.98 -16.96 2.05
C GLN A 239 -0.92 -18.04 2.29
N ARG A 240 -1.35 -19.30 2.48
CA ARG A 240 -0.46 -20.47 2.62
C ARG A 240 0.50 -20.62 1.43
N ASN A 241 0.01 -20.48 0.19
CA ASN A 241 0.85 -20.54 -1.02
C ASN A 241 1.91 -19.44 -1.04
N ILE A 242 1.54 -18.19 -0.72
CA ILE A 242 2.45 -17.04 -0.66
C ILE A 242 3.54 -17.28 0.40
N ILE A 243 3.17 -17.79 1.57
CA ILE A 243 4.13 -18.12 2.64
C ILE A 243 5.07 -19.24 2.20
N TYR A 244 4.61 -20.28 1.48
CA TYR A 244 5.51 -21.32 0.95
C TYR A 244 6.49 -20.80 -0.12
N SER A 245 6.06 -19.88 -0.99
CA SER A 245 6.96 -19.19 -1.92
C SER A 245 8.00 -18.35 -1.18
N PHE A 246 7.62 -17.66 -0.10
CA PHE A 246 8.53 -16.87 0.71
C PHE A 246 9.49 -17.72 1.58
N VAL A 247 9.03 -18.86 2.13
CA VAL A 247 9.89 -19.89 2.74
C VAL A 247 10.96 -20.34 1.75
N SER A 248 10.57 -20.54 0.48
CA SER A 248 11.49 -20.98 -0.57
C SER A 248 12.54 -19.91 -0.91
N TYR A 249 12.17 -18.63 -0.89
CA TYR A 249 13.11 -17.51 -0.99
C TYR A 249 14.10 -17.48 0.19
N LEU A 250 13.61 -17.53 1.44
CA LEU A 250 14.45 -17.43 2.64
C LEU A 250 15.54 -18.52 2.70
N LYS A 251 15.25 -19.74 2.20
CA LYS A 251 16.26 -20.82 2.14
C LYS A 251 17.43 -20.54 1.19
N ILE A 252 17.27 -19.66 0.20
CA ILE A 252 18.31 -19.31 -0.78
C ILE A 252 18.78 -17.85 -0.69
N SER A 253 18.16 -17.03 0.17
CA SER A 253 18.50 -15.61 0.34
C SER A 253 19.93 -15.42 0.86
N PRO A 254 20.47 -14.18 0.81
CA PRO A 254 21.62 -13.79 1.63
C PRO A 254 21.41 -14.09 3.12
N ILE A 255 22.52 -14.28 3.85
CA ILE A 255 22.52 -14.74 5.25
C ILE A 255 21.98 -13.68 6.22
N LYS A 256 22.22 -12.40 5.92
CA LYS A 256 21.65 -11.26 6.65
C LYS A 256 20.68 -10.50 5.75
N LEU A 257 19.45 -10.33 6.22
CA LEU A 257 18.42 -9.49 5.60
C LEU A 257 17.97 -8.42 6.60
N GLN A 258 17.68 -7.23 6.10
CA GLN A 258 16.85 -6.22 6.74
C GLN A 258 15.66 -5.98 5.81
N ILE A 259 14.44 -6.17 6.30
CA ILE A 259 13.24 -5.70 5.61
C ILE A 259 12.79 -4.44 6.34
N LYS A 260 12.69 -3.34 5.60
CA LYS A 260 12.36 -2.02 6.14
C LYS A 260 11.06 -1.52 5.52
N VAL A 261 10.12 -1.15 6.36
CA VAL A 261 8.86 -0.51 5.95
C VAL A 261 8.92 0.94 6.37
N LEU A 262 8.78 1.85 5.41
CA LEU A 262 8.72 3.30 5.66
C LEU A 262 7.32 3.83 5.39
N THR A 263 6.81 4.57 6.35
CA THR A 263 5.63 5.43 6.18
C THR A 263 6.04 6.78 5.56
N ARG A 264 5.21 7.26 4.64
CA ARG A 264 5.32 8.60 4.05
C ARG A 264 3.91 9.16 3.90
N ARG A 265 3.76 10.48 3.83
CA ARG A 265 2.50 11.09 3.37
C ARG A 265 2.35 10.88 1.86
N ALA A 266 1.13 10.72 1.39
CA ALA A 266 0.87 10.32 0.01
C ALA A 266 1.37 11.36 -1.02
N GLU A 267 2.15 10.92 -2.02
CA GLU A 267 2.57 11.75 -3.14
C GLU A 267 1.48 11.84 -4.22
N ILE A 268 0.46 12.65 -3.95
CA ILE A 268 -0.63 12.92 -4.90
C ILE A 268 -0.25 13.88 -6.05
N ASN A 269 1.02 14.32 -6.15
CA ASN A 269 1.43 15.37 -7.10
C ASN A 269 1.06 15.04 -8.55
N ARG A 270 1.23 13.78 -9.00
CA ARG A 270 0.82 13.33 -10.34
C ARG A 270 -0.69 13.45 -10.57
N HIS A 271 -1.49 13.11 -9.57
CA HIS A 271 -2.94 13.25 -9.63
C HIS A 271 -3.34 14.73 -9.68
N LEU A 272 -2.78 15.58 -8.81
CA LEU A 272 -3.01 17.03 -8.81
C LEU A 272 -2.62 17.69 -10.14
N ASP A 273 -1.48 17.29 -10.74
CA ASP A 273 -1.02 17.81 -12.03
C ASP A 273 -1.86 17.29 -13.22
N THR A 274 -2.49 16.13 -13.08
CA THR A 274 -3.47 15.61 -14.04
C THR A 274 -4.78 16.41 -13.94
N VAL A 275 -5.28 16.63 -12.72
CA VAL A 275 -6.47 17.46 -12.46
C VAL A 275 -6.28 18.89 -12.98
N ARG A 276 -5.10 19.51 -12.79
CA ARG A 276 -4.76 20.84 -13.34
C ARG A 276 -4.85 20.87 -14.87
N LYS A 277 -4.34 19.85 -15.58
CA LYS A 277 -4.44 19.75 -17.04
C LYS A 277 -5.87 19.49 -17.54
N GLU A 278 -6.69 18.82 -16.73
CA GLU A 278 -8.12 18.63 -17.00
C GLU A 278 -8.90 19.95 -16.80
N MET A 279 -8.49 20.81 -15.85
CA MET A 279 -9.02 22.17 -15.69
C MET A 279 -8.67 23.10 -16.86
N GLU A 280 -7.46 23.03 -17.41
CA GLU A 280 -7.03 23.83 -18.57
C GLU A 280 -7.91 23.61 -19.83
N GLN A 281 -8.70 22.53 -19.86
CA GLN A 281 -9.59 22.17 -20.97
C GLN A 281 -11.09 22.42 -20.66
N GLU A 282 -11.43 22.84 -19.45
CA GLU A 282 -12.82 23.08 -19.03
C GLU A 282 -13.24 24.54 -19.32
N THR A 283 -14.45 24.72 -19.84
CA THR A 283 -14.99 26.04 -20.22
C THR A 283 -16.19 26.47 -19.39
N ASN A 284 -16.76 25.58 -18.56
CA ASN A 284 -17.84 25.91 -17.63
C ASN A 284 -17.29 26.40 -16.28
N GLU A 285 -17.58 27.65 -15.94
CA GLU A 285 -17.14 28.32 -14.69
C GLU A 285 -17.53 27.55 -13.42
N GLN A 286 -18.74 26.98 -13.35
CA GLN A 286 -19.18 26.21 -12.19
C GLN A 286 -18.39 24.90 -12.05
N CYS A 287 -18.02 24.30 -13.17
CA CYS A 287 -17.16 23.10 -13.18
C CYS A 287 -15.71 23.44 -12.82
N LEU A 288 -15.19 24.60 -13.20
CA LEU A 288 -13.89 25.09 -12.75
C LEU A 288 -13.87 25.28 -11.22
N LEU A 289 -14.90 25.94 -10.65
CA LEU A 289 -15.05 26.10 -9.19
C LEU A 289 -15.12 24.75 -8.46
N MET A 290 -15.83 23.75 -9.02
CA MET A 290 -15.83 22.39 -8.48
C MET A 290 -14.47 21.70 -8.54
N GLN A 291 -13.66 21.97 -9.58
CA GLN A 291 -12.30 21.42 -9.66
C GLN A 291 -11.32 22.11 -8.70
N GLU A 292 -11.49 23.40 -8.43
CA GLU A 292 -10.74 24.11 -7.38
C GLU A 292 -11.07 23.58 -5.98
N ASP A 293 -12.35 23.41 -5.65
CA ASP A 293 -12.79 22.83 -4.36
C ASP A 293 -12.30 21.37 -4.23
N TYR A 294 -12.38 20.56 -5.30
CA TYR A 294 -11.81 19.21 -5.34
C TYR A 294 -10.28 19.22 -5.13
N LEU A 295 -9.52 20.10 -5.78
CA LEU A 295 -8.07 20.21 -5.59
C LEU A 295 -7.71 20.54 -4.13
N GLN A 296 -8.38 21.53 -3.54
CA GLN A 296 -8.16 21.93 -2.15
C GLN A 296 -8.52 20.80 -1.18
N PHE A 297 -9.64 20.11 -1.43
CA PHE A 297 -10.10 18.97 -0.64
C PHE A 297 -9.14 17.78 -0.70
N VAL A 298 -8.66 17.40 -1.88
CA VAL A 298 -7.68 16.32 -2.06
C VAL A 298 -6.35 16.67 -1.39
N GLN A 299 -5.89 17.92 -1.46
CA GLN A 299 -4.72 18.40 -0.72
C GLN A 299 -4.94 18.37 0.80
N GLN A 300 -6.13 18.70 1.29
CA GLN A 300 -6.46 18.65 2.73
C GLN A 300 -6.46 17.20 3.26
N ILE A 301 -7.08 16.26 2.56
CA ILE A 301 -7.03 14.83 2.94
C ILE A 301 -5.60 14.33 2.85
N SER A 302 -4.87 14.66 1.77
CA SER A 302 -3.51 14.14 1.59
C SER A 302 -2.45 14.70 2.54
N SER A 303 -2.73 15.83 3.18
CA SER A 303 -1.85 16.42 4.19
C SER A 303 -2.20 16.05 5.63
N ARG A 304 -3.40 15.51 5.88
CA ARG A 304 -3.90 15.17 7.23
C ARG A 304 -4.16 13.67 7.47
N GLU A 305 -4.63 12.96 6.45
CA GLU A 305 -5.11 11.57 6.55
C GLU A 305 -4.26 10.60 5.72
N ALA A 306 -3.82 10.99 4.52
CA ALA A 306 -3.23 10.04 3.57
C ALA A 306 -1.79 9.59 3.87
N ILE A 307 -1.64 8.29 4.13
CA ILE A 307 -0.35 7.61 4.32
C ILE A 307 -0.12 6.63 3.16
N THR A 308 1.10 6.64 2.60
CA THR A 308 1.61 5.59 1.71
C THR A 308 2.78 4.84 2.33
N ARG A 309 3.02 3.60 1.88
CA ARG A 309 4.04 2.71 2.48
C ARG A 309 5.03 2.17 1.45
N ARG A 310 6.31 2.51 1.60
CA ARG A 310 7.42 1.99 0.79
C ARG A 310 8.08 0.81 1.51
N PHE A 311 8.28 -0.31 0.82
CA PHE A 311 8.84 -1.55 1.40
C PHE A 311 10.18 -1.90 0.77
N PHE A 312 11.23 -1.99 1.58
CA PHE A 312 12.58 -2.25 1.12
C PHE A 312 13.11 -3.59 1.62
N LEU A 313 13.64 -4.39 0.69
CA LEU A 313 14.42 -5.59 0.97
C LEU A 313 15.91 -5.24 0.82
N ILE A 314 16.65 -5.35 1.91
CA ILE A 314 18.03 -4.90 2.03
C ILE A 314 18.90 -6.07 2.45
N PHE A 315 20.05 -6.26 1.81
CA PHE A 315 20.93 -7.40 2.07
C PHE A 315 22.42 -7.08 1.91
N GLU A 316 23.24 -7.76 2.73
CA GLU A 316 24.69 -7.61 2.78
C GLU A 316 25.38 -8.73 1.98
N TYR A 317 26.46 -8.41 1.28
CA TYR A 317 27.36 -9.41 0.70
C TYR A 317 28.30 -9.99 1.78
N GLU A 318 28.26 -11.31 1.97
CA GLU A 318 29.23 -12.03 2.79
C GLU A 318 30.29 -12.69 1.89
N PRO A 319 31.60 -12.36 2.05
CA PRO A 319 32.65 -12.86 1.17
C PRO A 319 32.98 -14.33 1.44
N TRP A 320 33.26 -15.09 0.37
CA TRP A 320 33.80 -16.45 0.52
C TRP A 320 35.20 -16.41 1.12
N SER A 321 35.52 -17.36 1.99
CA SER A 321 36.80 -17.36 2.70
C SER A 321 38.00 -17.55 1.76
N ASN A 322 38.87 -16.53 1.73
CA ASN A 322 40.14 -16.39 0.98
C ASN A 322 40.12 -15.70 -0.40
N THR A 323 39.10 -14.89 -0.75
CA THR A 323 39.23 -13.91 -1.86
C THR A 323 40.30 -12.84 -1.53
N LYS A 324 40.75 -12.07 -2.53
CA LYS A 324 41.65 -10.90 -2.36
C LYS A 324 40.89 -9.59 -2.59
N ARG A 325 41.26 -8.55 -1.84
CA ARG A 325 40.66 -7.19 -1.89
C ARG A 325 40.51 -6.49 -3.24
N SER A 326 41.21 -6.92 -4.30
CA SER A 326 41.00 -6.40 -5.67
C SER A 326 39.89 -7.13 -6.42
N ASP A 327 39.61 -8.36 -6.02
CA ASP A 327 38.74 -9.30 -6.70
C ASP A 327 37.38 -9.34 -5.94
N GLU A 328 37.40 -9.07 -4.62
CA GLU A 328 36.24 -8.91 -3.71
C GLU A 328 35.19 -7.89 -4.19
N GLU A 329 35.58 -6.71 -4.71
CA GLU A 329 34.62 -5.67 -5.16
C GLU A 329 33.79 -6.15 -6.37
N GLY A 330 34.45 -6.81 -7.33
CA GLY A 330 33.78 -7.43 -8.48
C GLY A 330 32.94 -8.65 -8.10
N GLU A 331 33.39 -9.47 -7.16
CA GLU A 331 32.61 -10.59 -6.62
C GLU A 331 31.33 -10.10 -5.92
N ALA A 332 31.44 -9.06 -5.09
CA ALA A 332 30.33 -8.44 -4.37
C ALA A 332 29.26 -7.88 -5.31
N ILE A 333 29.65 -7.15 -6.37
CA ILE A 333 28.71 -6.59 -7.36
C ILE A 333 27.89 -7.72 -8.02
N ASN A 334 28.56 -8.76 -8.53
CA ASN A 334 27.90 -9.88 -9.19
C ASN A 334 27.00 -10.67 -8.22
N ALA A 335 27.46 -10.91 -6.99
CA ALA A 335 26.68 -11.62 -5.97
C ALA A 335 25.42 -10.85 -5.57
N LEU A 336 25.52 -9.53 -5.36
CA LEU A 336 24.38 -8.68 -5.02
C LEU A 336 23.39 -8.58 -6.19
N GLN A 337 23.85 -8.43 -7.44
CA GLN A 337 22.98 -8.45 -8.63
C GLN A 337 22.24 -9.79 -8.78
N SER A 338 22.92 -10.91 -8.56
CA SER A 338 22.31 -12.25 -8.54
C SER A 338 21.23 -12.39 -7.45
N ALA A 339 21.48 -11.82 -6.26
CA ALA A 339 20.53 -11.79 -5.16
C ALA A 339 19.29 -10.91 -5.47
N VAL A 340 19.44 -9.77 -6.17
CA VAL A 340 18.31 -8.97 -6.68
C VAL A 340 17.45 -9.80 -7.64
N HIS A 341 18.06 -10.48 -8.61
CA HIS A 341 17.33 -11.30 -9.58
C HIS A 341 16.62 -12.49 -8.91
N THR A 342 17.28 -13.12 -7.93
CA THR A 342 16.69 -14.18 -7.11
C THR A 342 15.48 -13.68 -6.31
N ALA A 343 15.59 -12.53 -5.65
CA ALA A 343 14.47 -11.92 -4.93
C ALA A 343 13.31 -11.60 -5.88
N THR A 344 13.58 -10.99 -7.04
CA THR A 344 12.58 -10.66 -8.07
C THR A 344 11.79 -11.89 -8.51
N ASN A 345 12.47 -13.00 -8.81
CA ASN A 345 11.81 -14.22 -9.30
C ASN A 345 10.91 -14.90 -8.26
N TYR A 346 11.30 -14.90 -6.98
CA TYR A 346 10.50 -15.53 -5.92
C TYR A 346 9.41 -14.60 -5.36
N LEU A 347 9.68 -13.30 -5.22
CA LEU A 347 8.66 -12.33 -4.81
C LEU A 347 7.54 -12.21 -5.85
N ARG A 348 7.85 -12.38 -7.14
CA ARG A 348 6.83 -12.54 -8.20
C ARG A 348 5.95 -13.78 -8.02
N GLN A 349 6.46 -14.87 -7.43
CA GLN A 349 5.65 -16.05 -7.07
C GLN A 349 4.76 -15.79 -5.84
N CYS A 350 5.18 -14.91 -4.93
CA CYS A 350 4.31 -14.37 -3.88
C CYS A 350 3.24 -13.40 -4.42
N GLY A 351 3.35 -12.95 -5.68
CA GLY A 351 2.46 -11.97 -6.29
C GLY A 351 2.92 -10.51 -6.17
N ASN A 352 4.12 -10.26 -5.63
CA ASN A 352 4.70 -8.93 -5.51
C ASN A 352 5.46 -8.54 -6.79
N GLU A 353 5.61 -7.23 -6.99
CA GLU A 353 6.58 -6.69 -7.94
C GLU A 353 7.83 -6.19 -7.22
N VAL A 354 8.95 -6.08 -7.95
CA VAL A 354 10.23 -5.57 -7.45
C VAL A 354 10.66 -4.45 -8.40
N ILE A 355 10.85 -3.25 -7.87
CA ILE A 355 11.12 -2.06 -8.67
C ILE A 355 12.56 -2.10 -9.20
N VAL A 356 12.71 -1.85 -10.50
CA VAL A 356 13.99 -1.72 -11.19
C VAL A 356 14.13 -0.28 -11.69
N PRO A 357 14.89 0.58 -10.99
CA PRO A 357 15.08 1.97 -11.41
C PRO A 357 16.00 2.07 -12.63
N GLU A 358 15.85 3.15 -13.41
CA GLU A 358 16.76 3.50 -14.51
C GLU A 358 18.18 3.79 -14.00
N ASN A 359 18.26 4.54 -12.89
CA ASN A 359 19.50 4.88 -12.21
C ASN A 359 19.51 4.31 -10.77
N TRP A 360 20.30 3.27 -10.56
CA TRP A 360 20.41 2.59 -9.27
C TRP A 360 21.12 3.42 -8.18
N ASP A 361 22.02 4.33 -8.55
CA ASP A 361 22.74 5.17 -7.58
C ASP A 361 21.83 6.28 -7.06
N GLU A 362 21.15 6.99 -7.96
CA GLU A 362 20.15 8.01 -7.63
C GLU A 362 18.98 7.45 -6.81
N PHE A 363 18.44 6.28 -7.18
CA PHE A 363 17.47 5.56 -6.35
C PHE A 363 17.97 5.27 -4.94
N THR A 364 19.23 4.86 -4.78
CA THR A 364 19.79 4.54 -3.46
C THR A 364 19.99 5.81 -2.62
N VAL A 365 20.31 6.94 -3.24
CA VAL A 365 20.37 8.26 -2.60
C VAL A 365 18.97 8.76 -2.24
N ASP A 366 17.95 8.56 -3.10
CA ASP A 366 16.55 8.93 -2.82
C ASP A 366 16.00 8.20 -1.58
N VAL A 367 16.24 6.90 -1.46
CA VAL A 367 15.78 6.12 -0.30
C VAL A 367 16.45 6.60 1.00
N LEU A 368 17.72 7.02 0.94
CA LEU A 368 18.40 7.62 2.09
C LEU A 368 17.91 9.04 2.38
N TYR A 369 17.64 9.85 1.37
CA TYR A 369 17.13 11.22 1.51
C TYR A 369 15.72 11.21 2.13
N ASN A 370 14.81 10.36 1.63
CA ASN A 370 13.48 10.17 2.22
C ASN A 370 13.50 9.56 3.62
N LEU A 371 14.54 8.79 3.98
CA LEU A 371 14.69 8.30 5.35
C LEU A 371 15.11 9.40 6.33
N LEU A 372 16.05 10.25 5.90
CA LEU A 372 16.81 11.16 6.77
C LEU A 372 16.32 12.61 6.75
N CYS A 373 15.65 13.05 5.69
CA CYS A 373 15.21 14.43 5.46
C CYS A 373 13.71 14.45 5.11
N ARG A 374 12.86 13.88 5.97
CA ARG A 374 11.44 13.61 5.65
C ARG A 374 10.60 14.84 5.37
N ASN A 375 10.87 15.96 6.03
CA ASN A 375 10.14 17.21 5.79
C ASN A 375 10.67 17.89 4.52
N GLU A 376 11.99 17.91 4.30
CA GLU A 376 12.57 18.48 3.09
C GLU A 376 12.24 17.63 1.84
N SER A 377 12.26 16.30 1.91
CA SER A 377 11.92 15.38 0.80
C SER A 377 10.43 15.23 0.51
N ALA A 378 9.55 15.69 1.40
CA ALA A 378 8.12 15.80 1.13
C ALA A 378 7.79 17.02 0.25
N VAL A 379 8.70 17.99 0.13
CA VAL A 379 8.48 19.26 -0.59
C VAL A 379 9.49 19.46 -1.74
N LYS A 380 10.74 19.01 -1.58
CA LYS A 380 11.83 19.12 -2.57
C LYS A 380 12.23 17.73 -3.08
N PRO A 381 12.02 17.41 -4.37
CA PRO A 381 12.58 16.23 -5.01
C PRO A 381 14.13 16.23 -4.95
N LEU A 382 14.73 15.02 -4.98
CA LEU A 382 16.18 14.85 -4.92
C LEU A 382 16.93 15.66 -5.99
N SER A 383 16.35 15.81 -7.19
CA SER A 383 16.94 16.60 -8.28
C SER A 383 17.11 18.10 -7.93
N VAL A 384 16.17 18.67 -7.17
CA VAL A 384 16.27 20.05 -6.65
C VAL A 384 17.32 20.12 -5.54
N ARG A 385 17.31 19.15 -4.62
CA ARG A 385 18.30 19.04 -3.53
C ARG A 385 19.73 18.89 -4.07
N ALA A 386 19.92 18.16 -5.16
CA ALA A 386 21.21 18.02 -5.85
C ALA A 386 21.70 19.35 -6.44
N GLN A 387 20.82 20.15 -7.04
CA GLN A 387 21.14 21.49 -7.54
C GLN A 387 21.56 22.44 -6.39
N GLU A 388 20.88 22.39 -5.24
CA GLU A 388 21.28 23.15 -4.05
C GLU A 388 22.69 22.77 -3.56
N VAL A 389 22.98 21.47 -3.43
CA VAL A 389 24.30 20.99 -2.96
C VAL A 389 25.42 21.37 -3.94
N VAL A 390 25.19 21.26 -5.25
CA VAL A 390 26.17 21.73 -6.26
C VAL A 390 26.38 23.25 -6.17
N ALA A 391 25.30 24.03 -5.96
CA ALA A 391 25.40 25.47 -5.75
C ALA A 391 26.16 25.83 -4.46
N GLU A 392 26.02 25.07 -3.37
CA GLU A 392 26.82 25.24 -2.15
C GLU A 392 28.32 24.95 -2.37
N TYR A 393 28.66 23.95 -3.18
CA TYR A 393 30.05 23.63 -3.57
C TYR A 393 30.66 24.75 -4.43
N LEU A 394 29.92 25.24 -5.43
CA LEU A 394 30.30 26.41 -6.25
C LEU A 394 30.50 27.67 -5.38
N ALA A 395 29.54 27.99 -4.51
CA ALA A 395 29.60 29.19 -3.65
C ALA A 395 30.77 29.18 -2.66
N LYS A 396 31.32 28.00 -2.33
CA LYS A 396 32.51 27.83 -1.48
C LYS A 396 33.81 27.65 -2.29
N GLY A 397 33.78 27.82 -3.61
CA GLY A 397 34.95 27.77 -4.50
C GLY A 397 35.56 26.38 -4.66
N ARG A 398 34.72 25.33 -4.62
CA ARG A 398 35.13 23.91 -4.76
C ARG A 398 34.82 23.37 -6.17
N ASP A 399 34.99 24.19 -7.20
CA ASP A 399 34.58 23.91 -8.58
C ASP A 399 35.19 22.60 -9.13
N SER A 400 36.43 22.30 -8.75
CA SER A 400 37.15 21.08 -9.13
C SER A 400 36.63 19.78 -8.49
N GLU A 401 35.63 19.88 -7.60
CA GLU A 401 35.12 18.74 -6.82
C GLU A 401 33.69 18.34 -7.20
N ILE A 402 33.02 19.09 -8.10
CA ILE A 402 31.60 18.88 -8.46
C ILE A 402 31.34 17.45 -8.96
N ASP A 403 32.19 16.94 -9.87
CA ASP A 403 32.11 15.58 -10.41
C ASP A 403 32.40 14.47 -9.36
N HIS A 404 32.80 14.85 -8.14
CA HIS A 404 33.29 13.96 -7.08
C HIS A 404 32.62 14.21 -5.72
N ILE A 405 31.52 14.97 -5.66
CA ILE A 405 30.75 15.21 -4.43
C ILE A 405 30.32 13.87 -3.82
N PRO A 406 30.61 13.60 -2.53
CA PRO A 406 30.20 12.35 -1.88
C PRO A 406 28.67 12.20 -1.89
N ALA A 407 28.17 11.03 -2.32
CA ALA A 407 26.74 10.76 -2.43
C ALA A 407 25.93 10.99 -1.12
N THR A 408 26.61 10.97 0.02
CA THR A 408 26.06 11.31 1.35
C THR A 408 25.65 12.77 1.51
N GLU A 409 26.21 13.71 0.75
CA GLU A 409 25.87 15.15 0.83
C GLU A 409 24.42 15.42 0.38
N PHE A 410 23.97 14.71 -0.65
CA PHE A 410 22.63 14.87 -1.23
C PHE A 410 21.52 14.34 -0.32
N CYS A 411 21.81 13.34 0.52
CA CYS A 411 20.83 12.72 1.43
C CYS A 411 21.00 13.09 2.91
N ALA A 412 22.05 13.82 3.30
CA ALA A 412 22.30 14.17 4.69
C ALA A 412 21.53 15.44 5.12
N PRO A 413 20.80 15.40 6.27
CA PRO A 413 20.10 16.56 6.81
C PRO A 413 21.11 17.58 7.33
N LYS A 414 20.68 18.85 7.44
CA LYS A 414 21.53 19.99 7.85
C LYS A 414 22.10 19.81 9.27
N SER A 415 21.35 19.13 10.14
CA SER A 415 21.77 18.77 11.49
C SER A 415 21.03 17.54 12.02
N ILE A 416 21.62 16.91 13.04
CA ILE A 416 20.97 15.90 13.90
C ILE A 416 21.25 16.26 15.36
N ASP A 417 20.20 16.33 16.19
CA ASP A 417 20.30 16.56 17.63
C ASP A 417 20.27 15.25 18.43
N PHE A 418 21.36 14.99 19.17
CA PHE A 418 21.48 13.92 20.17
C PHE A 418 21.58 14.49 21.61
N THR A 419 21.07 15.69 21.89
CA THR A 419 21.08 16.29 23.25
C THR A 419 19.98 15.81 24.18
N HIS A 420 18.99 15.09 23.64
CA HIS A 420 17.82 14.55 24.34
C HIS A 420 17.93 13.03 24.60
N GLY A 421 17.31 12.57 25.70
CA GLY A 421 17.52 11.21 26.23
C GLY A 421 16.47 10.18 25.84
N HIS A 422 15.31 10.65 25.36
CA HIS A 422 14.13 9.83 25.03
C HIS A 422 13.70 9.96 23.56
N HIS A 423 14.28 10.94 22.85
CA HIS A 423 14.06 11.22 21.44
C HIS A 423 15.35 11.79 20.81
N ILE A 424 15.39 11.90 19.48
CA ILE A 424 16.36 12.72 18.72
C ILE A 424 15.59 13.63 17.75
N CYS A 425 16.15 14.78 17.37
CA CYS A 425 15.55 15.65 16.35
C CYS A 425 16.37 15.58 15.04
N ILE A 426 15.67 15.38 13.92
CA ILE A 426 16.24 15.38 12.57
C ILE A 426 15.24 16.08 11.64
N ASP A 427 15.70 17.07 10.87
CA ASP A 427 14.88 17.76 9.86
C ASP A 427 13.56 18.36 10.41
N GLY A 428 13.57 18.76 11.69
CA GLY A 428 12.39 19.29 12.39
C GLY A 428 11.36 18.24 12.83
N LEU A 429 11.62 16.94 12.64
CA LEU A 429 10.84 15.85 13.25
C LEU A 429 11.54 15.27 14.47
N TYR A 430 10.74 14.88 15.45
CA TYR A 430 11.17 14.16 16.63
C TYR A 430 11.05 12.66 16.39
N TYR A 431 12.08 11.89 16.74
CA TYR A 431 12.18 10.44 16.54
C TYR A 431 12.38 9.73 17.89
N ALA A 432 11.60 8.70 18.17
CA ALA A 432 11.83 7.76 19.27
C ALA A 432 11.84 6.31 18.75
N TYR A 433 12.65 5.44 19.37
CA TYR A 433 12.78 4.05 18.93
C TYR A 433 12.26 3.07 19.98
N LEU A 434 11.46 2.09 19.52
CA LEU A 434 11.02 0.95 20.32
C LEU A 434 11.67 -0.34 19.81
N LEU A 435 12.22 -1.14 20.72
CA LEU A 435 12.75 -2.46 20.45
C LEU A 435 11.79 -3.51 21.02
N VAL A 436 11.40 -4.51 20.22
CA VAL A 436 10.72 -5.71 20.76
C VAL A 436 11.79 -6.57 21.46
N PRO A 437 11.74 -6.75 22.79
CA PRO A 437 12.73 -7.52 23.52
C PRO A 437 12.54 -9.03 23.27
N SER A 438 13.55 -9.85 23.56
CA SER A 438 13.54 -11.29 23.26
C SER A 438 12.40 -12.09 23.92
N ASP A 439 11.80 -11.59 24.98
CA ASP A 439 10.60 -12.11 25.66
C ASP A 439 9.28 -11.51 25.10
N GLY A 440 9.31 -10.33 24.49
CA GLY A 440 8.14 -9.58 24.00
C GLY A 440 7.46 -10.08 22.72
N TYR A 441 7.74 -11.31 22.28
CA TYR A 441 7.13 -11.94 21.10
C TYR A 441 6.13 -13.03 21.48
N LYS A 442 4.90 -12.92 20.97
CA LYS A 442 3.84 -13.93 21.08
C LYS A 442 4.29 -15.27 20.50
N THR A 443 4.09 -16.36 21.25
CA THR A 443 4.62 -17.70 20.90
C THR A 443 3.87 -18.38 19.74
N GLN A 444 2.60 -18.05 19.52
CA GLN A 444 1.79 -18.53 18.40
C GLN A 444 1.23 -17.35 17.60
N VAL A 445 1.48 -17.34 16.28
CA VAL A 445 1.13 -16.23 15.39
C VAL A 445 0.48 -16.74 14.10
N PRO A 446 -0.48 -16.00 13.51
CA PRO A 446 -0.95 -16.26 12.15
C PRO A 446 0.12 -15.86 11.12
N ALA A 447 -0.07 -16.25 9.85
CA ALA A 447 0.69 -15.63 8.76
C ALA A 447 0.38 -14.12 8.66
N GLY A 448 1.38 -13.31 8.28
CA GLY A 448 1.22 -11.88 8.07
C GLY A 448 1.01 -11.07 9.35
N TRP A 449 1.33 -11.60 10.54
CA TRP A 449 1.03 -10.98 11.84
C TRP A 449 1.68 -9.61 12.06
N LEU A 450 2.79 -9.30 11.36
CA LEU A 450 3.40 -7.97 11.35
C LEU A 450 2.56 -6.90 10.65
N SER A 451 1.49 -7.29 9.93
CA SER A 451 0.50 -6.35 9.35
C SER A 451 -0.06 -5.35 10.37
N LEU A 452 -0.13 -5.73 11.66
CA LEU A 452 -0.47 -4.83 12.78
C LEU A 452 0.46 -3.62 12.87
N ILE A 453 1.78 -3.84 12.77
CA ILE A 453 2.81 -2.80 12.89
C ILE A 453 2.94 -2.05 11.56
N VAL A 454 2.88 -2.77 10.44
CA VAL A 454 2.97 -2.21 9.08
C VAL A 454 1.84 -1.21 8.78
N ASN A 455 0.61 -1.47 9.25
CA ASN A 455 -0.54 -0.61 9.00
C ASN A 455 -0.76 0.46 10.10
N ALA A 456 0.14 0.59 11.08
CA ALA A 456 -0.05 1.46 12.24
C ALA A 456 0.13 2.97 11.94
N GLY A 457 -0.82 3.60 11.23
CA GLY A 457 -0.93 5.07 11.15
C GLY A 457 0.22 5.81 10.46
N ASP A 458 0.37 7.11 10.76
CA ASP A 458 1.38 8.03 10.22
C ASP A 458 2.65 8.07 11.09
N GLY A 459 3.81 7.98 10.45
CA GLY A 459 5.11 8.13 11.08
C GLY A 459 5.60 6.93 11.89
N ILE A 460 5.05 5.73 11.67
CA ILE A 460 5.48 4.48 12.30
C ILE A 460 6.18 3.59 11.26
N ASP A 461 7.48 3.38 11.43
CA ASP A 461 8.29 2.53 10.55
C ASP A 461 8.72 1.25 11.25
N MET A 462 8.97 0.19 10.47
CA MET A 462 9.42 -1.09 10.99
C MET A 462 10.71 -1.56 10.30
N ASP A 463 11.73 -1.89 11.09
CA ASP A 463 12.94 -2.58 10.65
C ASP A 463 12.96 -4.01 11.22
N MET A 464 12.86 -4.98 10.32
CA MET A 464 12.85 -6.42 10.59
C MET A 464 14.17 -7.03 10.15
N PHE A 465 15.02 -7.45 11.09
CA PHE A 465 16.32 -8.06 10.82
C PHE A 465 16.24 -9.58 10.93
N LEU A 466 16.58 -10.29 9.87
CA LEU A 466 16.73 -11.75 9.87
C LEU A 466 18.20 -12.13 9.65
N SER A 467 18.76 -12.97 10.51
CA SER A 467 20.09 -13.57 10.34
C SER A 467 20.02 -15.09 10.36
N ARG A 468 20.19 -15.73 9.20
CA ARG A 468 20.27 -17.19 9.05
C ARG A 468 21.52 -17.72 9.74
N GLN A 469 21.44 -18.87 10.39
CA GLN A 469 22.57 -19.48 11.11
C GLN A 469 22.97 -20.83 10.51
N PRO A 470 24.28 -21.19 10.47
CA PRO A 470 24.73 -22.49 9.97
C PRO A 470 24.12 -23.66 10.77
N LYS A 471 23.39 -24.56 10.09
CA LYS A 471 22.62 -25.65 10.74
C LYS A 471 23.47 -26.50 11.68
N GLU A 472 24.67 -26.90 11.25
CA GLU A 472 25.58 -27.74 12.03
C GLU A 472 25.91 -27.15 13.41
N THR A 473 26.27 -25.85 13.45
CA THR A 473 26.61 -25.15 14.68
C THR A 473 25.41 -24.99 15.61
N ILE A 474 24.21 -24.77 15.08
CA ILE A 474 22.99 -24.66 15.88
C ILE A 474 22.55 -26.02 16.42
N ILE A 475 22.59 -27.09 15.62
CA ILE A 475 22.26 -28.46 16.06
C ILE A 475 23.15 -28.88 17.23
N GLN A 476 24.45 -28.57 17.18
CA GLN A 476 25.37 -28.82 18.29
C GLN A 476 25.01 -28.02 19.55
N LYS A 477 24.77 -26.70 19.42
CA LYS A 477 24.37 -25.83 20.55
C LYS A 477 23.06 -26.28 21.21
N VAL A 478 22.02 -26.54 20.41
CA VAL A 478 20.72 -27.02 20.89
C VAL A 478 20.86 -28.40 21.56
N GLY A 479 21.65 -29.31 20.98
CA GLY A 479 21.93 -30.62 21.56
C GLY A 479 22.71 -30.57 22.89
N GLN A 480 23.62 -29.61 23.05
CA GLN A 480 24.33 -29.36 24.31
C GLN A 480 23.38 -28.80 25.37
N GLN A 481 22.62 -27.76 25.04
CA GLN A 481 21.70 -27.10 25.95
C GLN A 481 20.54 -28.02 26.40
N LEU A 482 20.03 -28.88 25.51
CA LEU A 482 19.06 -29.93 25.87
C LEU A 482 19.62 -30.92 26.90
N ARG A 483 20.92 -31.19 26.88
CA ARG A 483 21.58 -32.07 27.87
C ARG A 483 21.70 -31.39 29.23
N ILE A 484 22.04 -30.09 29.24
CA ILE A 484 22.16 -29.28 30.46
C ILE A 484 20.81 -29.14 31.16
N ASN A 485 19.76 -28.72 30.42
CA ASN A 485 18.45 -28.47 31.03
C ASN A 485 17.76 -29.76 31.52
N ARG A 486 17.97 -30.91 30.84
CA ARG A 486 17.50 -32.21 31.35
C ARG A 486 18.21 -32.65 32.64
N SER A 487 19.47 -32.27 32.85
CA SER A 487 20.12 -32.51 34.14
C SER A 487 19.43 -31.70 35.23
N LYS A 488 19.25 -30.39 35.00
CA LYS A 488 18.60 -29.48 35.95
C LYS A 488 17.21 -29.94 36.40
N ILE A 489 16.35 -30.42 35.49
CA ILE A 489 15.04 -31.00 35.87
C ILE A 489 15.19 -32.21 36.80
N LYS A 490 16.21 -33.05 36.60
CA LYS A 490 16.45 -34.22 37.46
C LYS A 490 16.95 -33.82 38.85
N ASP A 491 17.57 -32.65 38.96
CA ASP A 491 18.14 -32.10 40.20
C ASP A 491 17.15 -31.15 40.93
N ALA A 492 16.01 -30.79 40.31
CA ALA A 492 15.02 -29.83 40.82
C ALA A 492 13.67 -30.51 41.11
N SER A 493 13.50 -31.06 42.31
CA SER A 493 12.30 -31.81 42.71
C SER A 493 11.20 -31.00 43.42
N ASP A 494 11.52 -29.82 43.98
CA ASP A 494 10.74 -29.25 45.10
C ASP A 494 10.06 -27.89 44.79
N THR A 495 10.07 -27.39 43.54
CA THR A 495 9.49 -26.07 43.19
C THR A 495 8.79 -26.07 41.83
N ASN A 496 7.47 -25.92 41.81
CA ASN A 496 6.65 -26.05 40.59
C ASN A 496 7.02 -25.06 39.46
N THR A 497 7.23 -23.77 39.78
CA THR A 497 7.52 -22.74 38.75
C THR A 497 8.86 -22.97 38.03
N ASP A 498 9.91 -23.32 38.76
CA ASP A 498 11.21 -23.64 38.18
C ASP A 498 11.14 -24.92 37.30
N PHE A 499 10.21 -25.83 37.59
CA PHE A 499 9.96 -27.01 36.76
C PHE A 499 9.26 -26.64 35.45
N ASP A 500 8.18 -25.86 35.52
CA ASP A 500 7.39 -25.43 34.34
C ASP A 500 8.22 -24.58 33.36
N ASP A 501 9.03 -23.64 33.86
CA ASP A 501 9.93 -22.81 33.04
C ASP A 501 10.96 -23.68 32.28
N ILE A 502 11.57 -24.66 32.95
CA ILE A 502 12.60 -25.51 32.34
C ILE A 502 11.97 -26.53 31.37
N ASP A 503 10.77 -27.05 31.64
CA ASP A 503 10.06 -27.91 30.69
C ASP A 503 9.59 -27.14 29.45
N GLY A 504 9.05 -25.92 29.62
CA GLY A 504 8.73 -25.02 28.51
C GLY A 504 9.95 -24.71 27.62
N ALA A 505 11.12 -24.50 28.24
CA ALA A 505 12.39 -24.39 27.53
C ALA A 505 12.75 -25.70 26.80
N ILE A 506 12.64 -26.87 27.44
CA ILE A 506 12.97 -28.16 26.83
C ILE A 506 12.07 -28.50 25.65
N ARG A 507 10.75 -28.28 25.75
CA ARG A 507 9.80 -28.41 24.61
C ARG A 507 10.24 -27.54 23.42
N SER A 508 10.65 -26.30 23.70
CA SER A 508 11.16 -25.37 22.68
C SER A 508 12.48 -25.84 22.05
N GLY A 509 13.36 -26.45 22.84
CA GLY A 509 14.59 -27.07 22.34
C GLY A 509 14.35 -28.32 21.48
N TYR A 510 13.32 -29.12 21.79
CA TYR A 510 12.87 -30.22 20.93
C TYR A 510 12.30 -29.70 19.61
N PHE A 511 11.38 -28.73 19.64
CA PHE A 511 10.79 -28.11 18.46
C PHE A 511 11.87 -27.57 17.49
N LEU A 512 12.87 -26.85 18.01
CA LEU A 512 14.01 -26.37 17.22
C LEU A 512 14.82 -27.51 16.61
N LYS A 513 15.04 -28.60 17.35
CA LYS A 513 15.77 -29.78 16.87
C LYS A 513 15.01 -30.54 15.77
N GLU A 514 13.70 -30.66 15.90
CA GLU A 514 12.84 -31.36 14.95
C GLU A 514 12.66 -30.58 13.65
N GLY A 515 12.43 -29.26 13.72
CA GLY A 515 12.41 -28.41 12.52
C GLY A 515 13.74 -28.40 11.75
N LEU A 516 14.88 -28.36 12.47
CA LEU A 516 16.21 -28.49 11.87
C LEU A 516 16.43 -29.85 11.19
N ALA A 517 15.82 -30.93 11.71
CA ALA A 517 15.83 -32.24 11.05
C ALA A 517 14.90 -32.29 9.82
N ASN A 518 13.75 -31.61 9.88
CA ASN A 518 12.77 -31.48 8.80
C ASN A 518 13.20 -30.48 7.70
N ASN A 519 14.51 -30.23 7.57
CA ASN A 519 15.14 -29.32 6.62
C ASN A 519 14.61 -27.87 6.67
N GLU A 520 14.27 -27.36 7.85
CA GLU A 520 14.21 -25.91 8.09
C GLU A 520 15.59 -25.33 8.39
N ASP A 521 15.74 -24.04 8.13
CA ASP A 521 16.86 -23.19 8.50
C ASP A 521 16.50 -22.39 9.76
N PHE A 522 17.50 -22.14 10.61
CA PHE A 522 17.36 -21.36 11.85
C PHE A 522 17.71 -19.90 11.59
N TYR A 523 16.93 -18.99 12.19
CA TYR A 523 17.12 -17.54 12.10
C TYR A 523 17.11 -16.91 13.50
N TYR A 524 17.84 -15.80 13.64
CA TYR A 524 17.55 -14.79 14.65
C TYR A 524 16.72 -13.66 14.02
N LEU A 525 15.57 -13.35 14.62
CA LEU A 525 14.77 -12.15 14.31
C LEU A 525 15.08 -11.03 15.31
N ASN A 526 15.16 -9.78 14.85
CA ASN A 526 14.98 -8.59 15.69
C ASN A 526 13.95 -7.67 15.04
N LEU A 527 13.10 -7.02 15.84
CA LEU A 527 12.20 -5.96 15.42
C LEU A 527 12.55 -4.65 16.12
N LEU A 528 12.81 -3.62 15.32
CA LEU A 528 12.97 -2.23 15.75
C LEU A 528 11.85 -1.41 15.08
N ILE A 529 11.16 -0.58 15.86
CA ILE A 529 10.09 0.30 15.40
C ILE A 529 10.59 1.73 15.57
N THR A 530 10.48 2.54 14.53
CA THR A 530 10.76 3.99 14.58
C THR A 530 9.43 4.72 14.67
N ILE A 531 9.32 5.66 15.61
CA ILE A 531 8.13 6.50 15.79
C ILE A 531 8.53 7.95 15.55
N THR A 532 7.76 8.66 14.71
CA THR A 532 8.02 10.05 14.32
C THR A 532 6.81 10.96 14.53
N ALA A 533 7.10 12.18 14.95
CA ALA A 533 6.12 13.19 15.32
C ALA A 533 6.64 14.61 15.01
N SER A 534 5.71 15.57 14.87
CA SER A 534 6.05 16.98 14.62
C SER A 534 6.36 17.78 15.90
N ASN A 535 6.12 17.19 17.08
CA ASN A 535 6.44 17.77 18.39
C ASN A 535 6.61 16.63 19.43
N GLU A 536 7.12 16.96 20.62
CA GLU A 536 7.40 15.97 21.66
C GLU A 536 6.15 15.38 22.34
N GLU A 537 5.05 16.14 22.47
CA GLU A 537 3.80 15.66 23.08
C GLU A 537 3.10 14.60 22.19
N ASP A 538 3.02 14.86 20.88
CA ASP A 538 2.58 13.90 19.86
C ASP A 538 3.49 12.66 19.83
N LEU A 539 4.81 12.84 20.01
CA LEU A 539 5.74 11.71 20.09
C LEU A 539 5.46 10.81 21.29
N GLU A 540 5.32 11.38 22.49
CA GLU A 540 5.03 10.60 23.70
C GLU A 540 3.66 9.92 23.61
N TRP A 541 2.66 10.61 23.05
CA TRP A 541 1.35 10.02 22.78
C TRP A 541 1.43 8.83 21.81
N LYS A 542 2.04 8.99 20.63
CA LYS A 542 2.25 7.87 19.68
C LYS A 542 3.05 6.72 20.28
N VAL A 543 4.10 7.01 21.06
CA VAL A 543 4.88 6.01 21.80
C VAL A 543 4.02 5.25 22.82
N SER A 544 3.07 5.92 23.46
CA SER A 544 2.12 5.32 24.42
C SER A 544 1.10 4.43 23.72
N GLU A 545 0.45 4.92 22.65
CA GLU A 545 -0.53 4.14 21.89
C GLU A 545 0.10 2.92 21.21
N MET A 546 1.29 3.03 20.61
CA MET A 546 1.98 1.88 20.02
C MET A 546 2.32 0.79 21.06
N LYS A 547 2.65 1.16 22.30
CA LYS A 547 2.83 0.19 23.39
C LYS A 547 1.52 -0.48 23.78
N LYS A 548 0.42 0.27 23.90
CA LYS A 548 -0.92 -0.29 24.19
C LYS A 548 -1.38 -1.24 23.08
N LEU A 549 -1.20 -0.86 21.82
CA LEU A 549 -1.55 -1.66 20.65
C LEU A 549 -0.82 -3.01 20.68
N LEU A 550 0.49 -3.02 20.90
CA LEU A 550 1.28 -4.26 21.01
C LEU A 550 0.87 -5.10 22.23
N LEU A 551 0.67 -4.48 23.40
CA LEU A 551 0.20 -5.18 24.60
C LEU A 551 -1.18 -5.82 24.42
N SER A 552 -2.06 -5.23 23.61
CA SER A 552 -3.36 -5.82 23.26
C SER A 552 -3.26 -7.11 22.42
N GLN A 553 -2.10 -7.38 21.83
CA GLN A 553 -1.84 -8.52 20.93
C GLN A 553 -0.81 -9.50 21.51
N ASP A 554 -0.63 -9.53 22.84
CA ASP A 554 0.37 -10.34 23.56
C ASP A 554 1.83 -10.05 23.15
N MET A 555 2.13 -8.79 22.79
CA MET A 555 3.48 -8.32 22.48
C MET A 555 3.93 -7.23 23.45
N ASN A 556 5.24 -7.12 23.65
CA ASN A 556 5.84 -6.07 24.48
C ASN A 556 6.89 -5.28 23.68
N ALA A 557 7.06 -4.00 23.98
CA ALA A 557 8.03 -3.13 23.33
C ALA A 557 8.67 -2.17 24.33
N CYS A 558 10.00 -2.12 24.34
CA CYS A 558 10.78 -1.30 25.25
C CYS A 558 11.44 -0.12 24.52
N THR A 559 11.48 1.04 25.15
CA THR A 559 12.13 2.24 24.58
C THR A 559 13.66 2.10 24.57
N CYS A 560 14.29 2.79 23.62
CA CYS A 560 15.73 2.85 23.42
C CYS A 560 16.44 3.96 24.22
N HIS A 561 15.89 4.35 25.38
CA HIS A 561 16.35 5.51 26.16
C HIS A 561 17.86 5.52 26.41
N PHE A 562 18.46 6.71 26.23
CA PHE A 562 19.90 6.96 26.26
C PHE A 562 20.72 6.16 25.21
N ARG A 563 20.05 5.51 24.25
CA ARG A 563 20.62 4.80 23.10
C ARG A 563 19.96 5.20 21.78
N GLU A 564 19.17 6.26 21.72
CA GLU A 564 18.47 6.70 20.51
C GLU A 564 19.45 6.92 19.32
N GLU A 565 20.68 7.42 19.58
CA GLU A 565 21.78 7.48 18.58
C GLU A 565 22.16 6.08 18.01
N GLN A 566 22.16 5.04 18.85
CA GLN A 566 22.46 3.67 18.43
C GLN A 566 21.28 3.01 17.70
N ALA A 567 20.04 3.37 18.06
CA ALA A 567 18.85 2.91 17.38
C ALA A 567 18.68 3.56 15.99
N PHE A 568 18.92 4.87 15.88
CA PHE A 568 19.02 5.60 14.61
C PHE A 568 20.03 4.94 13.64
N LEU A 569 21.26 4.71 14.10
CA LEU A 569 22.28 4.03 13.28
C LEU A 569 21.90 2.60 12.90
N SER A 570 21.06 1.93 13.69
CA SER A 570 20.52 0.59 13.39
C SER A 570 19.37 0.63 12.38
N ALA A 571 18.56 1.69 12.38
CA ALA A 571 17.42 1.90 11.47
C ALA A 571 17.81 2.37 10.05
N LEU A 572 19.10 2.63 9.81
CA LEU A 572 19.63 2.86 8.46
C LEU A 572 19.55 1.56 7.62
N PRO A 573 19.41 1.63 6.28
CA PRO A 573 19.27 0.46 5.41
C PRO A 573 20.64 -0.19 5.14
N LEU A 574 21.28 -0.68 6.20
CA LEU A 574 22.69 -1.11 6.22
C LEU A 574 22.90 -2.50 6.85
N VAL A 575 21.81 -3.20 7.19
CA VAL A 575 21.78 -4.54 7.80
C VAL A 575 22.61 -4.65 9.09
N ALA A 576 22.70 -3.56 9.85
CA ALA A 576 23.69 -3.37 10.92
C ALA A 576 23.06 -2.87 12.23
N MET A 577 22.42 -3.77 12.98
CA MET A 577 21.93 -3.46 14.33
C MET A 577 23.07 -3.37 15.36
N GLU A 578 23.01 -2.39 16.27
CA GLU A 578 23.98 -2.25 17.35
C GLU A 578 23.97 -3.46 18.29
N LYS A 579 25.16 -3.89 18.74
CA LYS A 579 25.34 -5.15 19.47
C LYS A 579 24.47 -5.30 20.72
N LYS A 580 24.33 -4.27 21.57
CA LYS A 580 23.47 -4.37 22.77
C LYS A 580 21.98 -4.32 22.45
N LEU A 581 21.56 -3.73 21.33
CA LEU A 581 20.19 -3.82 20.85
C LEU A 581 19.91 -5.23 20.32
N TYR A 582 20.80 -5.77 19.48
CA TYR A 582 20.71 -7.13 18.94
C TYR A 582 20.63 -8.20 20.04
N GLU A 583 21.53 -8.16 21.03
CA GLU A 583 21.53 -9.12 22.14
C GLU A 583 20.29 -9.00 23.05
N ARG A 584 19.54 -7.88 22.99
CA ARG A 584 18.32 -7.62 23.77
C ARG A 584 17.02 -7.94 23.00
N GLY A 585 17.03 -7.82 21.67
CA GLY A 585 15.86 -8.02 20.79
C GLY A 585 15.79 -9.35 20.04
N LYS A 586 16.90 -10.11 19.97
CA LYS A 586 16.98 -11.36 19.19
C LYS A 586 15.96 -12.40 19.67
N ARG A 587 15.23 -13.00 18.73
CA ARG A 587 14.32 -14.14 18.97
C ARG A 587 14.68 -15.32 18.08
N ASN A 588 14.65 -16.53 18.64
CA ASN A 588 14.81 -17.77 17.89
C ASN A 588 13.65 -18.00 16.91
N LEU A 589 13.96 -18.33 15.65
CA LEU A 589 12.98 -18.75 14.64
C LEU A 589 13.48 -19.93 13.81
N LEU A 590 12.52 -20.69 13.28
CA LEU A 590 12.70 -21.56 12.12
C LEU A 590 12.19 -20.86 10.85
N THR A 591 12.30 -21.48 9.68
CA THR A 591 11.98 -20.83 8.40
C THR A 591 10.48 -20.54 8.23
N GLY A 592 9.60 -21.43 8.69
CA GLY A 592 8.16 -21.20 8.71
C GLY A 592 7.77 -20.00 9.60
N GLY A 593 8.39 -19.90 10.78
CA GLY A 593 8.22 -18.74 11.66
C GLY A 593 8.76 -17.44 11.06
N ALA A 594 9.95 -17.47 10.46
CA ALA A 594 10.53 -16.33 9.74
C ALA A 594 9.69 -15.91 8.52
N ALA A 595 9.04 -16.85 7.85
CA ALA A 595 8.14 -16.56 6.74
C ALA A 595 6.76 -16.06 7.20
N SER A 596 6.26 -16.50 8.36
CA SER A 596 5.01 -15.97 8.95
C SER A 596 5.08 -14.47 9.24
N CYS A 597 6.29 -13.93 9.42
CA CYS A 597 6.61 -12.52 9.55
C CYS A 597 6.53 -11.77 8.20
N TYR A 598 5.69 -12.22 7.24
CA TYR A 598 5.56 -11.65 5.91
C TYR A 598 5.11 -10.17 6.00
N PRO A 599 5.92 -9.18 5.58
CA PRO A 599 5.63 -7.77 5.88
C PRO A 599 4.89 -7.05 4.75
N PHE A 600 5.01 -7.50 3.51
CA PHE A 600 4.53 -6.85 2.27
C PHE A 600 2.99 -6.92 2.13
N THR A 601 2.25 -6.34 3.07
CA THR A 601 0.85 -6.72 3.39
C THR A 601 -0.20 -5.63 3.21
N SER A 602 0.18 -4.38 2.97
CA SER A 602 -0.75 -3.25 2.76
C SER A 602 -0.85 -2.89 1.28
N TYR A 603 -2.04 -2.98 0.69
CA TYR A 603 -2.30 -2.44 -0.65
C TYR A 603 -2.93 -1.06 -0.55
N GLU A 604 -2.63 -0.23 -1.53
CA GLU A 604 -3.08 1.15 -1.64
C GLU A 604 -3.64 1.29 -3.06
N MET A 605 -4.93 1.66 -3.18
CA MET A 605 -5.65 1.64 -4.46
C MET A 605 -5.62 3.05 -5.05
N CYS A 606 -4.50 3.41 -5.66
CA CYS A 606 -4.22 4.77 -6.12
C CYS A 606 -3.75 4.78 -7.58
N ASP A 607 -4.71 4.87 -8.52
CA ASP A 607 -4.46 5.08 -9.94
C ASP A 607 -4.12 6.57 -10.21
N ASP A 608 -2.95 6.87 -10.80
CA ASP A 608 -2.49 8.25 -11.10
C ASP A 608 -3.57 9.11 -11.80
N ASN A 609 -4.31 8.52 -12.74
CA ASN A 609 -5.32 9.17 -13.58
C ASN A 609 -6.76 9.04 -13.03
N GLY A 610 -6.98 8.37 -11.90
CA GLY A 610 -8.32 7.98 -11.45
C GLY A 610 -9.21 9.10 -10.92
N ILE A 611 -10.36 8.72 -10.35
CA ILE A 611 -11.18 9.58 -9.49
C ILE A 611 -10.96 9.21 -8.03
N LEU A 612 -10.83 10.19 -7.13
CA LEU A 612 -10.92 9.90 -5.70
C LEU A 612 -12.31 9.29 -5.41
N LEU A 613 -12.35 8.28 -4.55
CA LEU A 613 -13.57 7.76 -3.93
C LEU A 613 -13.58 8.06 -2.42
N GLY A 614 -12.44 7.88 -1.75
CA GLY A 614 -12.36 7.98 -0.29
C GLY A 614 -10.98 7.65 0.28
N VAL A 615 -10.95 7.30 1.56
CA VAL A 615 -9.77 6.77 2.27
C VAL A 615 -10.05 5.37 2.81
N ASN A 616 -9.01 4.56 2.96
CA ASN A 616 -9.07 3.25 3.59
C ASN A 616 -9.40 3.37 5.09
N LYS A 617 -10.48 2.72 5.54
CA LYS A 617 -11.00 2.76 6.93
C LYS A 617 -9.94 2.42 7.99
N TYR A 618 -8.96 1.59 7.66
CA TYR A 618 -8.01 1.03 8.64
C TYR A 618 -6.61 1.66 8.64
N ASN A 619 -6.13 2.15 7.49
CA ASN A 619 -4.77 2.68 7.35
C ASN A 619 -4.68 4.06 6.67
N SER A 620 -5.84 4.68 6.42
CA SER A 620 -6.06 6.01 5.85
C SER A 620 -5.42 6.28 4.47
N SER A 621 -4.96 5.26 3.76
CA SER A 621 -4.45 5.43 2.39
C SER A 621 -5.56 5.90 1.43
N LEU A 622 -5.19 6.68 0.42
CA LEU A 622 -6.14 7.20 -0.57
C LEU A 622 -6.64 6.11 -1.49
N ILE A 623 -7.93 6.19 -1.82
CA ILE A 623 -8.61 5.31 -2.78
C ILE A 623 -8.96 6.14 -4.02
N ILE A 624 -8.04 6.20 -4.97
CA ILE A 624 -8.17 6.87 -6.28
C ILE A 624 -8.24 5.79 -7.35
N VAL A 625 -9.31 5.76 -8.13
CA VAL A 625 -9.68 4.62 -8.99
C VAL A 625 -9.91 5.07 -10.43
N ASP A 626 -9.16 4.49 -11.37
CA ASP A 626 -9.40 4.66 -12.80
C ASP A 626 -10.04 3.38 -13.37
N ILE A 627 -11.38 3.32 -13.42
CA ILE A 627 -12.08 2.13 -13.90
C ILE A 627 -11.78 1.78 -15.37
N PHE A 628 -11.26 2.72 -16.17
CA PHE A 628 -10.89 2.50 -17.57
C PHE A 628 -9.43 2.03 -17.74
N ASN A 629 -8.61 2.06 -16.67
CA ASN A 629 -7.24 1.55 -16.66
C ASN A 629 -7.18 0.04 -16.94
N SER A 630 -7.08 -0.30 -18.23
CA SER A 630 -7.11 -1.67 -18.75
C SER A 630 -5.90 -2.54 -18.37
N ALA A 631 -4.84 -1.95 -17.79
CA ALA A 631 -3.74 -2.70 -17.19
C ALA A 631 -4.10 -3.29 -15.82
N VAL A 632 -5.00 -2.62 -15.07
CA VAL A 632 -5.41 -3.03 -13.71
C VAL A 632 -6.78 -3.72 -13.72
N TYR A 633 -7.75 -3.19 -14.50
CA TYR A 633 -9.13 -3.66 -14.50
C TYR A 633 -9.49 -4.41 -15.79
N LYS A 634 -10.06 -5.61 -15.64
CA LYS A 634 -10.47 -6.45 -16.80
C LYS A 634 -11.65 -5.88 -17.58
N ASN A 635 -12.46 -5.03 -16.95
CA ASN A 635 -13.47 -4.16 -17.56
C ASN A 635 -13.78 -3.02 -16.57
N ALA A 636 -14.48 -1.99 -17.04
CA ALA A 636 -14.84 -0.81 -16.26
C ALA A 636 -16.20 -0.92 -15.53
N ASN A 637 -16.90 -2.05 -15.65
CA ASN A 637 -18.27 -2.19 -15.15
C ASN A 637 -18.32 -2.30 -13.63
N MET A 638 -19.36 -1.73 -13.02
CA MET A 638 -19.53 -1.68 -11.57
C MET A 638 -20.94 -2.06 -11.12
N SER A 639 -21.06 -2.68 -9.95
CA SER A 639 -22.31 -2.83 -9.21
C SER A 639 -22.22 -2.08 -7.87
N ILE A 640 -23.25 -1.30 -7.52
CA ILE A 640 -23.38 -0.57 -6.25
C ILE A 640 -24.59 -1.14 -5.49
N LEU A 641 -24.32 -1.85 -4.39
CA LEU A 641 -25.31 -2.56 -3.58
C LEU A 641 -25.38 -1.93 -2.18
N GLY A 642 -26.54 -2.00 -1.52
CA GLY A 642 -26.75 -1.45 -0.18
C GLY A 642 -28.22 -1.16 0.13
N THR A 643 -28.59 -1.04 1.40
CA THR A 643 -29.97 -0.78 1.84
C THR A 643 -30.45 0.64 1.52
N SER A 644 -31.74 0.90 1.80
CA SER A 644 -32.34 2.23 1.63
C SER A 644 -31.71 3.26 2.57
N GLY A 645 -31.11 4.31 1.99
CA GLY A 645 -30.40 5.33 2.75
C GLY A 645 -28.98 4.96 3.19
N ALA A 646 -28.40 3.85 2.71
CA ALA A 646 -27.00 3.49 2.93
C ALA A 646 -25.99 4.43 2.23
N GLY A 647 -26.41 5.08 1.13
CA GLY A 647 -25.60 6.07 0.40
C GLY A 647 -25.50 5.88 -1.12
N LYS A 648 -26.14 4.86 -1.71
CA LYS A 648 -25.98 4.50 -3.15
C LYS A 648 -26.03 5.69 -4.10
N THR A 649 -27.10 6.48 -4.04
CA THR A 649 -27.34 7.66 -4.89
C THR A 649 -26.29 8.76 -4.68
N PHE A 650 -25.76 8.90 -3.46
CA PHE A 650 -24.65 9.81 -3.15
C PHE A 650 -23.35 9.34 -3.80
N THR A 651 -22.94 8.09 -3.58
CA THR A 651 -21.74 7.50 -4.20
C THR A 651 -21.81 7.55 -5.73
N MET A 652 -22.99 7.27 -6.30
CA MET A 652 -23.23 7.31 -7.73
C MET A 652 -23.11 8.73 -8.31
N GLN A 653 -23.74 9.74 -7.71
CA GLN A 653 -23.59 11.12 -8.17
C GLN A 653 -22.17 11.65 -7.96
N LEU A 654 -21.50 11.30 -6.86
CA LEU A 654 -20.09 11.65 -6.61
C LEU A 654 -19.17 11.11 -7.73
N MET A 655 -19.34 9.84 -8.10
CA MET A 655 -18.62 9.23 -9.22
C MET A 655 -18.95 9.91 -10.55
N ALA A 656 -20.23 10.12 -10.86
CA ALA A 656 -20.68 10.76 -12.09
C ALA A 656 -20.08 12.17 -12.28
N LEU A 657 -20.09 12.99 -11.22
CA LEU A 657 -19.47 14.32 -11.22
C LEU A 657 -17.95 14.23 -11.46
N ARG A 658 -17.25 13.36 -10.72
CA ARG A 658 -15.80 13.16 -10.85
C ARG A 658 -15.38 12.52 -12.18
N MET A 659 -16.26 11.79 -12.87
CA MET A 659 -16.00 11.28 -14.23
C MET A 659 -16.26 12.34 -15.32
N ARG A 660 -17.34 13.12 -15.22
CA ARG A 660 -17.56 14.27 -16.13
C ARG A 660 -16.46 15.33 -15.99
N ARG A 661 -15.80 15.40 -14.83
CA ARG A 661 -14.56 16.17 -14.61
C ARG A 661 -13.43 15.72 -15.55
N LYS A 662 -13.27 14.40 -15.76
CA LYS A 662 -12.33 13.78 -16.70
C LYS A 662 -12.78 13.80 -18.17
N ASN A 663 -13.74 14.66 -18.54
CA ASN A 663 -14.31 14.75 -19.89
C ASN A 663 -15.09 13.50 -20.39
N ILE A 664 -15.30 12.49 -19.54
CA ILE A 664 -16.04 11.25 -19.85
C ILE A 664 -17.55 11.58 -19.98
N PRO A 665 -18.26 11.22 -21.07
CA PRO A 665 -19.71 11.39 -21.18
C PRO A 665 -20.47 10.45 -20.25
N ILE A 666 -21.38 11.03 -19.48
CA ILE A 666 -22.16 10.37 -18.43
C ILE A 666 -23.64 10.36 -18.81
N PHE A 667 -24.26 9.19 -18.75
CA PHE A 667 -25.69 8.99 -18.94
C PHE A 667 -26.27 8.32 -17.69
N ILE A 668 -27.20 8.99 -17.00
CA ILE A 668 -27.86 8.46 -15.79
C ILE A 668 -29.32 8.18 -16.12
N VAL A 669 -29.78 6.94 -15.98
CA VAL A 669 -31.21 6.57 -16.05
C VAL A 669 -31.74 6.41 -14.63
N ALA A 670 -32.72 7.24 -14.26
CA ALA A 670 -33.30 7.30 -12.92
C ALA A 670 -34.79 6.89 -12.94
N PRO A 671 -35.11 5.62 -12.65
CA PRO A 671 -36.50 5.14 -12.58
C PRO A 671 -37.24 5.62 -11.35
N LEU A 672 -36.54 5.93 -10.25
CA LEU A 672 -37.12 6.48 -9.03
C LEU A 672 -36.47 7.82 -8.70
N LYS A 673 -37.26 8.75 -8.16
CA LYS A 673 -36.82 10.02 -7.57
C LYS A 673 -35.86 10.88 -8.42
N GLY A 674 -36.03 10.97 -9.74
CA GLY A 674 -35.09 11.66 -10.64
C GLY A 674 -34.77 13.13 -10.27
N HIS A 675 -35.65 13.80 -9.52
CA HIS A 675 -35.41 15.11 -8.92
C HIS A 675 -34.18 15.18 -7.99
N GLU A 676 -33.75 14.08 -7.36
CA GLU A 676 -32.53 14.03 -6.52
C GLU A 676 -31.24 14.31 -7.35
N PHE A 677 -31.28 14.12 -8.67
CA PHE A 677 -30.18 14.35 -9.61
C PHE A 677 -30.21 15.75 -10.26
N HIS A 678 -31.34 16.45 -10.22
CA HIS A 678 -31.53 17.71 -10.94
C HIS A 678 -30.54 18.79 -10.47
N ARG A 679 -30.29 18.92 -9.16
CA ARG A 679 -29.37 19.93 -8.61
C ARG A 679 -27.94 19.73 -9.12
N ALA A 680 -27.42 18.50 -9.06
CA ALA A 680 -26.08 18.20 -9.59
C ALA A 680 -26.01 18.49 -11.11
N CYS A 681 -26.98 17.95 -11.86
CA CYS A 681 -27.06 18.13 -13.32
C CYS A 681 -27.05 19.61 -13.74
N SER A 682 -27.91 20.45 -13.15
CA SER A 682 -27.98 21.88 -13.51
C SER A 682 -26.69 22.65 -13.23
N ASN A 683 -25.99 22.34 -12.14
CA ASN A 683 -24.79 23.11 -11.76
C ASN A 683 -23.58 22.75 -12.64
N VAL A 684 -23.47 21.53 -13.17
CA VAL A 684 -22.40 21.15 -14.12
C VAL A 684 -22.69 21.46 -15.59
N GLY A 685 -23.77 22.20 -15.86
CA GLY A 685 -24.24 22.50 -17.22
C GLY A 685 -24.77 21.27 -17.97
N GLY A 686 -25.28 20.26 -17.24
CA GLY A 686 -25.81 19.02 -17.78
C GLY A 686 -27.19 19.15 -18.44
N SER A 687 -27.60 18.09 -19.14
CA SER A 687 -28.91 17.94 -19.76
C SER A 687 -29.83 17.12 -18.84
N PHE A 688 -30.94 17.71 -18.38
CA PHE A 688 -31.96 17.00 -17.61
C PHE A 688 -33.18 16.75 -18.50
N ILE A 689 -33.42 15.48 -18.83
CA ILE A 689 -34.47 15.01 -19.73
C ILE A 689 -35.52 14.27 -18.89
N GLN A 690 -36.66 14.93 -18.61
CA GLN A 690 -37.77 14.28 -17.92
C GLN A 690 -38.69 13.59 -18.93
N ILE A 691 -38.84 12.27 -18.88
CA ILE A 691 -39.78 11.52 -19.70
C ILE A 691 -41.04 11.28 -18.87
N SER A 692 -42.14 11.94 -19.24
CA SER A 692 -43.42 11.81 -18.53
C SER A 692 -44.61 11.99 -19.49
N PRO A 693 -45.83 11.59 -19.09
CA PRO A 693 -47.01 11.69 -19.96
C PRO A 693 -47.48 13.13 -20.24
N ALA A 694 -46.91 14.12 -19.55
CA ALA A 694 -47.13 15.55 -19.76
C ALA A 694 -45.85 16.31 -20.19
N SER A 695 -44.74 15.61 -20.40
CA SER A 695 -43.46 16.23 -20.76
C SER A 695 -43.44 16.73 -22.21
N PRO A 696 -42.75 17.85 -22.51
CA PRO A 696 -42.39 18.21 -23.87
C PRO A 696 -41.31 17.28 -24.45
N HIS A 697 -40.52 16.59 -23.63
CA HIS A 697 -39.45 15.69 -24.06
C HIS A 697 -40.03 14.36 -24.56
N CYS A 698 -39.66 13.96 -25.77
CA CYS A 698 -40.16 12.77 -26.46
C CYS A 698 -39.00 11.97 -27.04
N ILE A 699 -39.08 10.64 -26.96
CA ILE A 699 -38.23 9.69 -27.68
C ILE A 699 -39.16 8.81 -28.50
N ASN A 700 -38.99 8.81 -29.81
CA ASN A 700 -39.76 7.93 -30.69
C ASN A 700 -39.21 6.50 -30.56
N VAL A 701 -40.07 5.59 -30.08
CA VAL A 701 -39.75 4.17 -29.92
C VAL A 701 -39.43 3.51 -31.27
N MET A 702 -40.10 3.95 -32.34
CA MET A 702 -40.00 3.43 -33.70
C MET A 702 -38.83 4.04 -34.50
N GLU A 703 -38.00 4.89 -33.89
CA GLU A 703 -36.87 5.55 -34.55
C GLU A 703 -35.71 4.58 -34.85
N ILE A 704 -35.32 4.45 -36.12
CA ILE A 704 -34.03 3.88 -36.52
C ILE A 704 -33.02 5.02 -36.44
N ARG A 705 -32.09 4.94 -35.48
CA ARG A 705 -31.13 6.01 -35.19
C ARG A 705 -29.85 5.79 -35.98
N ARG A 706 -29.40 6.82 -36.72
CA ARG A 706 -28.13 6.76 -37.44
C ARG A 706 -26.97 6.65 -36.45
N VAL A 707 -26.27 5.53 -36.49
CA VAL A 707 -25.02 5.32 -35.75
C VAL A 707 -23.86 5.78 -36.63
N ASP A 708 -22.97 6.63 -36.12
CA ASP A 708 -21.71 6.93 -36.82
C ASP A 708 -20.86 5.65 -36.90
N ARG A 709 -20.31 5.37 -38.08
CA ARG A 709 -19.43 4.21 -38.32
C ARG A 709 -18.06 4.60 -38.83
N SER A 710 -17.77 5.89 -39.03
CA SER A 710 -16.50 6.39 -39.55
C SER A 710 -15.29 5.80 -38.82
N VAL A 711 -15.31 5.79 -37.49
CA VAL A 711 -14.26 5.17 -36.64
C VAL A 711 -14.10 3.66 -36.91
N ASN A 712 -15.21 2.94 -37.07
CA ASN A 712 -15.17 1.49 -37.37
C ASN A 712 -14.67 1.22 -38.79
N GLU A 713 -15.10 2.01 -39.79
CA GLU A 713 -14.69 1.89 -41.19
C GLU A 713 -13.22 2.24 -41.41
N ILE A 714 -12.67 3.20 -40.64
CA ILE A 714 -11.24 3.54 -40.62
C ILE A 714 -10.39 2.40 -40.03
N LEU A 715 -10.90 1.69 -39.02
CA LEU A 715 -10.14 0.67 -38.28
C LEU A 715 -10.25 -0.73 -38.91
N ASP A 716 -11.44 -1.14 -39.34
CA ASP A 716 -11.73 -2.51 -39.80
C ASP A 716 -11.99 -2.59 -41.32
N GLY A 717 -12.12 -1.45 -42.00
CA GLY A 717 -12.58 -1.36 -43.39
C GLY A 717 -14.11 -1.44 -43.53
N PRO A 718 -14.63 -1.48 -44.77
CA PRO A 718 -16.07 -1.58 -45.03
C PRO A 718 -16.61 -2.96 -44.63
N GLY A 719 -17.21 -3.04 -43.45
CA GLY A 719 -17.83 -4.26 -42.91
C GLY A 719 -19.14 -4.66 -43.60
N ILE A 720 -19.60 -5.87 -43.32
CA ILE A 720 -20.91 -6.36 -43.80
C ILE A 720 -22.02 -5.56 -43.11
N GLN A 721 -22.75 -4.75 -43.88
CA GLN A 721 -23.91 -4.02 -43.35
C GLN A 721 -25.09 -4.98 -43.13
N LEU A 722 -25.47 -5.16 -41.87
CA LEU A 722 -26.70 -5.84 -41.47
C LEU A 722 -27.89 -4.88 -41.57
N SER A 723 -29.10 -5.42 -41.78
CA SER A 723 -30.32 -4.63 -41.91
C SER A 723 -30.69 -3.94 -40.60
N GLU A 724 -30.65 -2.60 -40.58
CA GLU A 724 -30.93 -1.80 -39.39
C GLU A 724 -32.42 -1.84 -39.03
N LEU A 725 -33.30 -1.92 -40.03
CA LEU A 725 -34.72 -2.21 -39.84
C LEU A 725 -34.93 -3.55 -39.10
N ALA A 726 -34.21 -4.60 -39.47
CA ALA A 726 -34.35 -5.91 -38.82
C ALA A 726 -33.90 -5.86 -37.35
N ALA A 727 -32.80 -5.17 -37.04
CA ALA A 727 -32.36 -4.93 -35.67
C ALA A 727 -33.41 -4.13 -34.87
N LYS A 728 -33.98 -3.07 -35.47
CA LYS A 728 -35.00 -2.25 -34.82
C LYS A 728 -36.30 -3.01 -34.53
N ILE A 729 -36.72 -3.89 -35.45
CA ILE A 729 -37.88 -4.77 -35.21
C ILE A 729 -37.63 -5.69 -34.02
N GLN A 730 -36.41 -6.23 -33.83
CA GLN A 730 -36.10 -7.02 -32.63
C GLN A 730 -36.11 -6.19 -31.33
N GLN A 731 -35.62 -4.94 -31.33
CA GLN A 731 -35.79 -4.01 -30.20
C GLN A 731 -37.28 -3.76 -29.90
N LEU A 732 -38.11 -3.58 -30.94
CA LEU A 732 -39.55 -3.38 -30.80
C LEU A 732 -40.27 -4.62 -30.27
N HIS A 733 -39.86 -5.84 -30.62
CA HIS A 733 -40.38 -7.07 -30.00
C HIS A 733 -40.14 -7.10 -28.49
N ILE A 734 -39.03 -6.55 -27.98
CA ILE A 734 -38.79 -6.43 -26.52
C ILE A 734 -39.76 -5.41 -25.93
N PHE A 735 -39.84 -4.20 -26.50
CA PHE A 735 -40.78 -3.15 -26.08
C PHE A 735 -42.24 -3.66 -25.99
N PHE A 736 -42.72 -4.36 -27.02
CA PHE A 736 -44.07 -4.89 -27.05
C PHE A 736 -44.27 -6.11 -26.13
N SER A 737 -43.24 -6.90 -25.85
CA SER A 737 -43.29 -7.97 -24.84
C SER A 737 -43.29 -7.44 -23.39
N LEU A 738 -42.81 -6.21 -23.17
CA LEU A 738 -42.94 -5.50 -21.89
C LEU A 738 -44.32 -4.84 -21.76
N LEU A 739 -44.84 -4.26 -22.85
CA LEU A 739 -46.16 -3.61 -22.90
C LEU A 739 -47.33 -4.61 -22.88
N ILE A 740 -47.14 -5.84 -23.38
CA ILE A 740 -48.16 -6.88 -23.48
C ILE A 740 -47.62 -8.19 -22.86
N PRO A 741 -47.67 -8.33 -21.52
CA PRO A 741 -47.15 -9.48 -20.78
C PRO A 741 -47.64 -10.87 -21.20
N ASP A 742 -48.83 -10.95 -21.81
CA ASP A 742 -49.53 -12.18 -22.19
C ASP A 742 -49.56 -12.42 -23.72
N MET A 743 -48.70 -11.75 -24.48
CA MET A 743 -48.68 -11.84 -25.95
C MET A 743 -48.48 -13.28 -26.44
N SER A 744 -49.41 -13.74 -27.28
CA SER A 744 -49.33 -15.05 -27.92
C SER A 744 -48.30 -15.11 -29.05
N HIS A 745 -47.85 -16.32 -29.40
CA HIS A 745 -46.95 -16.53 -30.54
C HIS A 745 -47.52 -16.03 -31.88
N GLU A 746 -48.85 -16.13 -32.05
CA GLU A 746 -49.56 -15.65 -33.24
C GLU A 746 -49.62 -14.12 -33.29
N GLU A 747 -50.01 -13.46 -32.20
CA GLU A 747 -49.95 -11.99 -32.08
C GLU A 747 -48.54 -11.47 -32.34
N ARG A 748 -47.50 -12.14 -31.85
CA ARG A 748 -46.11 -11.74 -32.09
C ARG A 748 -45.70 -11.84 -33.56
N GLN A 749 -46.18 -12.84 -34.29
CA GLN A 749 -45.92 -12.95 -35.74
C GLN A 749 -46.72 -11.90 -36.53
N LEU A 750 -47.97 -11.64 -36.15
CA LEU A 750 -48.80 -10.59 -36.75
C LEU A 750 -48.23 -9.19 -36.49
N LEU A 751 -47.64 -8.97 -35.31
CA LEU A 751 -46.93 -7.74 -34.96
C LEU A 751 -45.68 -7.54 -35.82
N ASP A 752 -44.90 -8.59 -36.07
CA ASP A 752 -43.71 -8.53 -36.94
C ASP A 752 -44.09 -8.06 -38.36
N GLU A 753 -45.13 -8.65 -38.94
CA GLU A 753 -45.64 -8.22 -40.25
C GLU A 753 -46.22 -6.79 -40.21
N ALA A 754 -46.96 -6.43 -39.15
CA ALA A 754 -47.48 -5.08 -38.99
C ALA A 754 -46.37 -4.03 -38.87
N LEU A 755 -45.28 -4.33 -38.15
CA LEU A 755 -44.09 -3.48 -38.06
C LEU A 755 -43.44 -3.30 -39.43
N VAL A 756 -43.14 -4.40 -40.16
CA VAL A 756 -42.58 -4.33 -41.52
C VAL A 756 -43.48 -3.50 -42.44
N ARG A 757 -44.80 -3.71 -42.42
CA ARG A 757 -45.76 -2.90 -43.19
C ARG A 757 -45.72 -1.42 -42.79
N THR A 758 -45.53 -1.10 -41.52
CA THR A 758 -45.46 0.28 -41.00
C THR A 758 -44.22 1.04 -41.49
N TYR A 759 -43.04 0.40 -41.53
CA TYR A 759 -41.86 1.04 -42.10
C TYR A 759 -41.98 1.20 -43.63
N ASN A 760 -42.60 0.23 -44.31
CA ASN A 760 -42.83 0.31 -45.75
C ASN A 760 -43.75 1.47 -46.18
N THR A 761 -44.67 1.97 -45.34
CA THR A 761 -45.49 3.16 -45.71
C THR A 761 -44.69 4.45 -45.74
N LYS A 762 -43.60 4.55 -44.96
CA LYS A 762 -42.58 5.62 -45.07
C LYS A 762 -41.52 5.33 -46.16
N GLY A 763 -41.63 4.19 -46.83
CA GLY A 763 -40.70 3.71 -47.85
C GLY A 763 -39.37 3.17 -47.29
N ILE A 764 -39.35 2.79 -46.01
CA ILE A 764 -38.20 2.17 -45.34
C ILE A 764 -38.33 0.64 -45.45
N THR A 765 -37.26 -0.03 -45.86
CA THR A 765 -37.22 -1.47 -46.16
C THR A 765 -36.04 -2.14 -45.46
N HIS A 766 -35.81 -3.44 -45.71
CA HIS A 766 -34.65 -4.14 -45.18
C HIS A 766 -33.31 -3.71 -45.80
N ASP A 767 -33.31 -3.07 -46.96
CA ASP A 767 -32.13 -2.44 -47.54
C ASP A 767 -31.84 -1.11 -46.84
N ASN A 768 -30.66 -0.97 -46.23
CA ASN A 768 -30.24 0.23 -45.53
C ASN A 768 -30.17 1.47 -46.46
N ALA A 769 -29.99 1.29 -47.77
CA ALA A 769 -30.06 2.39 -48.75
C ALA A 769 -31.45 3.06 -48.80
N SER A 770 -32.51 2.39 -48.34
CA SER A 770 -33.86 2.97 -48.24
C SER A 770 -34.07 3.88 -47.02
N LEU A 771 -33.10 3.96 -46.09
CA LEU A 771 -33.19 4.83 -44.90
C LEU A 771 -32.94 6.30 -45.24
N GLU A 772 -32.10 6.61 -46.24
CA GLU A 772 -31.81 7.99 -46.63
C GLU A 772 -33.02 8.66 -47.33
N ASP A 773 -33.18 9.95 -47.09
CA ASP A 773 -34.16 10.80 -47.79
C ASP A 773 -33.59 11.27 -49.15
N PRO A 774 -34.18 10.87 -50.29
CA PRO A 774 -33.74 11.34 -51.61
C PRO A 774 -33.86 12.87 -51.80
N ALA A 775 -34.68 13.56 -50.99
CA ALA A 775 -34.80 15.01 -51.00
C ALA A 775 -33.77 15.71 -50.11
N GLN A 776 -33.17 15.01 -49.12
CA GLN A 776 -32.18 15.56 -48.19
C GLN A 776 -31.02 14.56 -47.98
N PRO A 777 -30.07 14.47 -48.95
CA PRO A 777 -28.94 13.55 -48.88
C PRO A 777 -28.16 13.67 -47.56
N GLY A 778 -27.88 12.53 -46.93
CA GLY A 778 -27.23 12.46 -45.62
C GLY A 778 -28.15 12.67 -44.42
N GLN A 779 -29.48 12.81 -44.61
CA GLN A 779 -30.47 12.65 -43.54
C GLN A 779 -31.30 11.37 -43.76
N TYR A 780 -31.79 10.79 -42.66
CA TYR A 780 -32.76 9.70 -42.74
C TYR A 780 -34.17 10.24 -42.96
N ARG A 781 -35.02 9.43 -43.60
CA ARG A 781 -36.45 9.68 -43.78
C ARG A 781 -37.17 9.87 -42.45
N GLU A 782 -38.33 10.52 -42.50
CA GLU A 782 -39.22 10.60 -41.34
C GLU A 782 -39.62 9.19 -40.87
N MET A 783 -39.17 8.84 -39.67
CA MET A 783 -39.48 7.55 -39.04
C MET A 783 -40.98 7.47 -38.72
N PRO A 784 -41.60 6.28 -38.79
CA PRO A 784 -42.97 6.10 -38.32
C PRO A 784 -43.08 6.36 -36.82
N VAL A 785 -44.30 6.61 -36.33
CA VAL A 785 -44.64 6.68 -34.91
C VAL A 785 -45.63 5.58 -34.53
N LEU A 786 -45.88 5.38 -33.24
CA LEU A 786 -46.81 4.34 -32.74
C LEU A 786 -48.24 4.46 -33.32
N GLY A 787 -48.65 5.67 -33.74
CA GLY A 787 -49.92 5.93 -34.41
C GLY A 787 -50.02 5.35 -35.82
N ASP A 788 -48.92 5.34 -36.58
CA ASP A 788 -48.86 4.72 -37.92
C ASP A 788 -49.08 3.20 -37.79
N LEU A 789 -48.44 2.58 -36.80
CA LEU A 789 -48.63 1.16 -36.46
C LEU A 789 -50.03 0.87 -35.93
N TYR A 790 -50.61 1.76 -35.11
CA TYR A 790 -51.97 1.59 -34.57
C TYR A 790 -53.03 1.53 -35.68
N GLU A 791 -52.97 2.42 -36.67
CA GLU A 791 -53.92 2.37 -37.80
C GLU A 791 -53.73 1.10 -38.65
N ILE A 792 -52.51 0.58 -38.79
CA ILE A 792 -52.25 -0.71 -39.45
C ILE A 792 -52.81 -1.90 -38.64
N LEU A 793 -52.53 -1.99 -37.33
CA LEU A 793 -53.05 -3.04 -36.44
C LEU A 793 -54.58 -3.02 -36.30
N LYS A 794 -55.22 -1.90 -36.64
CA LYS A 794 -56.68 -1.70 -36.64
C LYS A 794 -57.37 -2.19 -37.93
N THR A 795 -56.62 -2.55 -38.98
CA THR A 795 -57.18 -3.06 -40.25
C THR A 795 -57.63 -4.51 -40.20
N SER A 796 -57.06 -5.32 -39.30
CA SER A 796 -57.36 -6.75 -39.11
C SER A 796 -58.07 -6.99 -37.77
N LYS A 797 -58.88 -8.04 -37.69
CA LYS A 797 -59.56 -8.43 -36.43
C LYS A 797 -58.61 -9.16 -35.48
N GLU A 798 -57.65 -9.85 -36.06
CA GLU A 798 -56.63 -10.68 -35.43
C GLU A 798 -55.61 -9.79 -34.68
N THR A 799 -55.21 -8.66 -35.28
CA THR A 799 -54.33 -7.65 -34.64
C THR A 799 -55.05 -6.67 -33.70
N MET A 800 -56.38 -6.71 -33.62
CA MET A 800 -57.20 -5.67 -32.98
C MET A 800 -56.98 -5.57 -31.46
N ARG A 801 -56.65 -6.68 -30.77
CA ARG A 801 -56.30 -6.66 -29.33
C ARG A 801 -55.07 -5.79 -29.06
N MET A 802 -54.04 -5.92 -29.89
CA MET A 802 -52.82 -5.11 -29.80
C MET A 802 -53.11 -3.64 -30.10
N ALA A 803 -53.96 -3.33 -31.09
CA ALA A 803 -54.39 -1.96 -31.37
C ALA A 803 -55.12 -1.32 -30.17
N HIS A 804 -55.99 -2.05 -29.47
CA HIS A 804 -56.65 -1.55 -28.26
C HIS A 804 -55.67 -1.23 -27.12
N ILE A 805 -54.63 -2.03 -26.90
CA ILE A 805 -53.61 -1.76 -25.88
C ILE A 805 -52.76 -0.55 -26.31
N LEU A 806 -52.31 -0.53 -27.57
CA LEU A 806 -51.48 0.55 -28.13
C LEU A 806 -52.18 1.91 -28.13
N ASN A 807 -53.52 1.94 -28.20
CA ASN A 807 -54.33 3.17 -28.11
C ASN A 807 -54.00 4.02 -26.86
N ARG A 808 -53.57 3.42 -25.74
CA ARG A 808 -53.11 4.13 -24.52
C ARG A 808 -51.91 5.05 -24.79
N LEU A 809 -51.01 4.63 -25.67
CA LEU A 809 -49.79 5.34 -26.08
C LEU A 809 -50.00 6.26 -27.29
N VAL A 810 -51.13 6.15 -27.99
CA VAL A 810 -51.41 6.90 -29.23
C VAL A 810 -52.41 8.04 -28.99
N ASN A 811 -53.61 7.72 -28.52
CA ASN A 811 -54.69 8.68 -28.25
C ASN A 811 -54.99 8.85 -26.74
N GLY A 812 -54.45 7.97 -25.91
CA GLY A 812 -54.70 7.93 -24.47
C GLY A 812 -53.77 8.81 -23.63
N SER A 813 -53.74 8.51 -22.32
CA SER A 813 -53.02 9.27 -21.30
C SER A 813 -51.50 9.21 -21.38
N ALA A 814 -50.92 8.51 -22.36
CA ALA A 814 -49.47 8.38 -22.56
C ALA A 814 -49.03 8.71 -24.00
N SER A 815 -49.74 9.63 -24.67
CA SER A 815 -49.50 10.05 -26.06
C SER A 815 -48.12 10.70 -26.33
N THR A 816 -47.31 10.97 -25.30
CA THR A 816 -45.90 11.41 -25.45
C THR A 816 -45.04 10.40 -26.23
N PHE A 817 -45.33 9.09 -26.14
CA PHE A 817 -44.63 8.05 -26.90
C PHE A 817 -44.98 8.01 -28.39
N ASN A 818 -45.99 8.78 -28.83
CA ASN A 818 -46.45 8.88 -30.22
C ASN A 818 -46.02 10.20 -30.88
N LYS A 819 -44.76 10.58 -30.69
CA LYS A 819 -44.15 11.81 -31.22
C LYS A 819 -42.72 11.53 -31.68
N GLN A 820 -42.21 12.33 -32.62
CA GLN A 820 -40.81 12.24 -33.05
C GLN A 820 -39.85 12.60 -31.90
N THR A 821 -38.64 12.02 -31.94
CA THR A 821 -37.58 12.31 -30.95
C THR A 821 -37.19 13.78 -31.03
N ASN A 822 -37.18 14.48 -29.89
CA ASN A 822 -36.82 15.90 -29.80
C ASN A 822 -35.75 16.20 -28.74
N VAL A 823 -35.11 15.16 -28.21
CA VAL A 823 -34.03 15.22 -27.23
C VAL A 823 -32.70 14.77 -27.83
N ARG A 824 -31.58 15.15 -27.19
CA ARG A 824 -30.23 14.80 -27.64
C ARG A 824 -29.34 14.36 -26.48
N LEU A 825 -28.33 13.54 -26.81
CA LEU A 825 -27.35 12.98 -25.88
C LEU A 825 -25.93 13.56 -26.14
N ASP A 826 -25.88 14.80 -26.64
CA ASP A 826 -24.65 15.51 -27.00
C ASP A 826 -23.91 16.05 -25.75
N ASN A 827 -24.57 16.09 -24.59
CA ASN A 827 -24.05 16.68 -23.36
C ASN A 827 -23.31 15.63 -22.50
N LYS A 828 -22.11 15.99 -22.04
CA LYS A 828 -21.21 15.18 -21.19
C LYS A 828 -21.82 14.76 -19.84
N TYR A 829 -22.89 15.41 -19.38
CA TYR A 829 -23.67 14.96 -18.22
C TYR A 829 -25.16 14.98 -18.59
N THR A 830 -25.75 13.81 -18.81
CA THR A 830 -27.16 13.70 -19.18
C THR A 830 -27.91 12.80 -18.20
N VAL A 831 -29.03 13.30 -17.67
CA VAL A 831 -29.93 12.56 -16.76
C VAL A 831 -31.27 12.34 -17.46
N LEU A 832 -31.72 11.10 -17.49
CA LEU A 832 -33.04 10.67 -17.98
C LEU A 832 -33.90 10.32 -16.77
N ASP A 833 -34.73 11.28 -16.33
CA ASP A 833 -35.70 11.08 -15.27
C ASP A 833 -36.98 10.47 -15.86
N ILE A 834 -37.24 9.21 -15.53
CA ILE A 834 -38.47 8.50 -15.93
C ILE A 834 -39.40 8.27 -14.73
N SER A 835 -39.07 8.81 -13.55
CA SER A 835 -39.75 8.54 -12.27
C SER A 835 -41.15 9.14 -12.12
N SER A 836 -41.65 9.75 -13.19
CA SER A 836 -43.05 10.17 -13.35
C SER A 836 -43.93 9.09 -14.00
N LEU A 837 -43.36 7.95 -14.40
CA LEU A 837 -44.06 6.80 -14.98
C LEU A 837 -44.34 5.73 -13.90
N THR A 838 -45.42 4.97 -14.06
CA THR A 838 -45.86 3.97 -13.06
C THR A 838 -46.44 2.72 -13.72
N GLY A 839 -46.32 1.58 -13.02
CA GLY A 839 -46.69 0.25 -13.54
C GLY A 839 -45.90 -0.09 -14.81
N ASP A 840 -46.53 -0.82 -15.73
CA ASP A 840 -45.98 -1.20 -17.04
C ASP A 840 -45.38 -0.02 -17.85
N LEU A 841 -45.85 1.21 -17.65
CA LEU A 841 -45.24 2.39 -18.31
C LEU A 841 -43.84 2.72 -17.78
N LEU A 842 -43.52 2.38 -16.52
CA LEU A 842 -42.18 2.57 -15.97
C LEU A 842 -41.20 1.58 -16.61
N THR A 843 -41.56 0.29 -16.64
CA THR A 843 -40.80 -0.79 -17.29
C THR A 843 -40.53 -0.47 -18.77
N VAL A 844 -41.58 -0.05 -19.49
CA VAL A 844 -41.49 0.35 -20.91
C VAL A 844 -40.68 1.64 -21.10
N GLY A 845 -40.87 2.66 -20.25
CA GLY A 845 -40.10 3.91 -20.30
C GLY A 845 -38.61 3.70 -20.00
N MET A 846 -38.29 2.77 -19.10
CA MET A 846 -36.92 2.39 -18.77
C MET A 846 -36.23 1.67 -19.92
N PHE A 847 -36.95 0.79 -20.63
CA PHE A 847 -36.44 0.21 -21.88
C PHE A 847 -36.12 1.29 -22.91
N VAL A 848 -37.04 2.22 -23.17
CA VAL A 848 -36.86 3.31 -24.16
C VAL A 848 -35.69 4.24 -23.80
N ALA A 849 -35.53 4.57 -22.52
CA ALA A 849 -34.42 5.39 -22.03
C ALA A 849 -33.06 4.67 -22.20
N LEU A 850 -32.99 3.38 -21.84
CA LEU A 850 -31.78 2.57 -21.97
C LEU A 850 -31.42 2.29 -23.44
N ASP A 851 -32.41 2.00 -24.29
CA ASP A 851 -32.26 1.83 -25.73
C ASP A 851 -31.62 3.08 -26.39
N PHE A 852 -32.15 4.25 -26.08
CA PHE A 852 -31.65 5.54 -26.60
C PHE A 852 -30.21 5.84 -26.15
N VAL A 853 -29.89 5.59 -24.87
CA VAL A 853 -28.53 5.74 -24.34
C VAL A 853 -27.57 4.69 -24.91
N TRP A 854 -28.02 3.45 -25.09
CA TRP A 854 -27.22 2.36 -25.64
C TRP A 854 -26.80 2.65 -27.09
N ASP A 855 -27.70 3.19 -27.92
CA ASP A 855 -27.36 3.62 -29.28
C ASP A 855 -26.27 4.71 -29.30
N ARG A 856 -26.36 5.74 -28.45
CA ARG A 856 -25.28 6.76 -28.31
C ARG A 856 -23.98 6.15 -27.79
N ALA A 857 -24.05 5.13 -26.93
CA ALA A 857 -22.86 4.48 -26.38
C ALA A 857 -22.09 3.64 -27.42
N LYS A 858 -22.78 3.04 -28.39
CA LYS A 858 -22.19 2.23 -29.47
C LYS A 858 -21.52 3.06 -30.59
N ALA A 859 -21.76 4.37 -30.66
CA ALA A 859 -21.37 5.23 -31.79
C ALA A 859 -19.85 5.37 -32.00
N ASP A 860 -19.09 5.56 -30.92
CA ASP A 860 -17.62 5.61 -30.97
C ASP A 860 -17.05 4.59 -29.98
N ARG A 861 -16.22 3.66 -30.46
CA ARG A 861 -15.59 2.62 -29.63
C ARG A 861 -14.27 3.06 -28.97
N THR A 862 -13.81 4.26 -29.24
CA THR A 862 -12.56 4.85 -28.71
C THR A 862 -12.81 5.88 -27.60
N GLU A 863 -13.99 6.49 -27.56
CA GLU A 863 -14.45 7.38 -26.47
C GLU A 863 -14.70 6.59 -25.17
N GLU A 864 -14.06 6.96 -24.05
CA GLU A 864 -14.46 6.49 -22.71
C GLU A 864 -15.83 7.07 -22.33
N LYS A 865 -16.75 6.25 -21.80
CA LYS A 865 -18.12 6.71 -21.45
C LYS A 865 -18.78 5.86 -20.36
N ALA A 866 -19.71 6.42 -19.59
CA ALA A 866 -20.36 5.74 -18.47
C ALA A 866 -21.90 5.79 -18.54
N ILE A 867 -22.53 4.61 -18.45
CA ILE A 867 -23.98 4.47 -18.26
C ILE A 867 -24.23 4.08 -16.81
N PHE A 868 -24.91 4.95 -16.06
CA PHE A 868 -25.41 4.69 -14.71
C PHE A 868 -26.89 4.30 -14.78
N ILE A 869 -27.22 3.14 -14.22
CA ILE A 869 -28.56 2.56 -14.22
C ILE A 869 -28.99 2.39 -12.77
N ASP A 870 -29.75 3.36 -12.26
CA ASP A 870 -30.33 3.30 -10.92
C ASP A 870 -31.51 2.32 -10.92
N GLU A 871 -31.73 1.63 -9.79
CA GLU A 871 -32.69 0.52 -9.62
C GLU A 871 -32.88 -0.37 -10.87
N CYS A 872 -31.80 -0.94 -11.39
CA CYS A 872 -31.80 -1.69 -12.65
C CYS A 872 -32.80 -2.87 -12.71
N TRP A 873 -33.26 -3.37 -11.56
CA TRP A 873 -34.29 -4.39 -11.41
C TRP A 873 -35.71 -3.91 -11.78
N GLN A 874 -36.00 -2.60 -11.77
CA GLN A 874 -37.31 -2.04 -12.14
C GLN A 874 -37.71 -2.38 -13.59
N LEU A 875 -36.73 -2.61 -14.48
CA LEU A 875 -36.95 -3.09 -15.84
C LEU A 875 -37.43 -4.56 -15.90
N LEU A 876 -37.22 -5.32 -14.82
CA LEU A 876 -37.62 -6.72 -14.68
C LEU A 876 -38.94 -6.86 -13.90
N SER A 877 -39.34 -5.82 -13.16
CA SER A 877 -40.63 -5.75 -12.47
C SER A 877 -41.80 -5.51 -13.44
N GLY A 878 -42.94 -6.17 -13.18
CA GLY A 878 -44.20 -5.96 -13.90
C GLY A 878 -44.32 -6.66 -15.27
N ALA A 879 -43.21 -7.03 -15.90
CA ALA A 879 -43.22 -7.80 -17.14
C ALA A 879 -43.72 -9.25 -16.91
N GLY A 880 -44.39 -9.82 -17.91
CA GLY A 880 -44.69 -11.26 -17.93
C GLY A 880 -43.41 -12.09 -18.10
N ALA A 881 -43.43 -13.38 -17.76
CA ALA A 881 -42.21 -14.22 -17.75
C ALA A 881 -41.38 -14.20 -19.05
N ALA A 882 -42.03 -14.00 -20.21
CA ALA A 882 -41.34 -13.79 -21.48
C ALA A 882 -40.65 -12.41 -21.58
N GLY A 883 -41.31 -11.34 -21.13
CA GLY A 883 -40.79 -9.98 -21.08
C GLY A 883 -39.64 -9.82 -20.08
N VAL A 884 -39.76 -10.40 -18.87
CA VAL A 884 -38.67 -10.44 -17.86
C VAL A 884 -37.40 -11.02 -18.47
N ARG A 885 -37.53 -12.16 -19.17
CA ARG A 885 -36.38 -12.83 -19.79
C ARG A 885 -35.75 -12.00 -20.91
N LEU A 886 -36.56 -11.37 -21.76
CA LEU A 886 -36.07 -10.53 -22.86
C LEU A 886 -35.34 -9.27 -22.35
N ALA A 887 -35.90 -8.59 -21.35
CA ALA A 887 -35.29 -7.39 -20.79
C ALA A 887 -34.07 -7.70 -19.90
N GLY A 888 -34.10 -8.82 -19.18
CA GLY A 888 -32.93 -9.33 -18.45
C GLY A 888 -31.78 -9.72 -19.39
N ASP A 889 -32.08 -10.35 -20.53
CA ASP A 889 -31.06 -10.66 -21.54
C ASP A 889 -30.51 -9.38 -22.22
N PHE A 890 -31.32 -8.33 -22.38
CA PHE A 890 -30.86 -7.00 -22.84
C PHE A 890 -29.91 -6.32 -21.84
N LEU A 891 -30.21 -6.32 -20.53
CA LEU A 891 -29.28 -5.84 -19.50
C LEU A 891 -27.96 -6.64 -19.47
N LEU A 892 -28.05 -7.97 -19.67
CA LEU A 892 -26.87 -8.82 -19.78
C LEU A 892 -26.09 -8.61 -21.09
N GLU A 893 -26.73 -8.20 -22.19
CA GLU A 893 -26.05 -7.79 -23.42
C GLU A 893 -25.19 -6.55 -23.16
N ILE A 894 -25.78 -5.49 -22.58
CA ILE A 894 -25.07 -4.26 -22.21
C ILE A 894 -23.89 -4.61 -21.29
N ALA A 895 -24.13 -5.34 -20.20
CA ALA A 895 -23.09 -5.70 -19.22
C ALA A 895 -21.93 -6.53 -19.82
N LYS A 896 -22.16 -7.31 -20.88
CA LYS A 896 -21.12 -8.13 -21.54
C LYS A 896 -20.39 -7.36 -22.65
N THR A 897 -21.11 -6.51 -23.39
CA THR A 897 -20.62 -5.94 -24.67
C THR A 897 -20.12 -4.50 -24.55
N ILE A 898 -20.55 -3.72 -23.55
CA ILE A 898 -20.21 -2.29 -23.41
C ILE A 898 -18.71 -1.99 -23.41
N ARG A 899 -17.89 -2.90 -22.87
CA ARG A 899 -16.41 -2.83 -22.93
C ARG A 899 -15.88 -2.73 -24.37
N GLY A 900 -16.53 -3.38 -25.32
CA GLY A 900 -16.16 -3.34 -26.74
C GLY A 900 -16.39 -1.98 -27.41
N TYR A 901 -17.14 -1.09 -26.76
CA TYR A 901 -17.44 0.28 -27.20
C TYR A 901 -16.81 1.33 -26.27
N GLY A 902 -15.72 0.98 -25.57
CA GLY A 902 -15.02 1.88 -24.64
C GLY A 902 -15.81 2.25 -23.38
N GLY A 903 -16.96 1.63 -23.14
CA GLY A 903 -17.89 2.06 -22.08
C GLY A 903 -17.81 1.27 -20.78
N ALA A 904 -18.35 1.88 -19.72
CA ALA A 904 -18.65 1.30 -18.43
C ALA A 904 -20.17 1.28 -18.17
N SER A 905 -20.70 0.17 -17.67
CA SER A 905 -22.05 0.09 -17.08
C SER A 905 -21.96 0.03 -15.55
N ILE A 906 -22.57 0.99 -14.87
CA ILE A 906 -22.66 1.08 -13.41
C ILE A 906 -24.12 0.80 -13.02
N PHE A 907 -24.36 -0.32 -12.35
CA PHE A 907 -25.69 -0.75 -11.90
C PHE A 907 -25.86 -0.45 -10.41
N ALA A 908 -26.99 0.14 -10.01
CA ALA A 908 -27.40 0.21 -8.61
C ALA A 908 -28.67 -0.62 -8.34
N SER A 909 -28.79 -1.15 -7.12
CA SER A 909 -29.98 -1.84 -6.61
C SER A 909 -30.08 -1.65 -5.09
N GLN A 910 -31.30 -1.44 -4.57
CA GLN A 910 -31.55 -1.42 -3.11
C GLN A 910 -31.92 -2.81 -2.61
N ASP A 911 -32.85 -3.45 -3.30
CA ASP A 911 -33.37 -4.75 -2.94
C ASP A 911 -32.49 -5.84 -3.57
N LEU A 912 -31.89 -6.68 -2.73
CA LEU A 912 -31.09 -7.82 -3.17
C LEU A 912 -31.88 -9.13 -3.19
N ALA A 913 -33.06 -9.20 -2.58
CA ALA A 913 -33.93 -10.36 -2.70
C ALA A 913 -34.51 -10.43 -4.12
N ASP A 914 -35.20 -9.38 -4.57
CA ASP A 914 -35.75 -9.30 -5.93
C ASP A 914 -34.65 -9.43 -6.99
N PHE A 915 -33.50 -8.81 -6.79
CA PHE A 915 -32.36 -8.88 -7.72
C PHE A 915 -31.75 -10.29 -7.86
N PHE A 916 -31.84 -11.13 -6.82
CA PHE A 916 -31.33 -12.51 -6.83
C PHE A 916 -32.38 -13.60 -7.03
N ASP A 917 -33.68 -13.32 -6.85
CA ASP A 917 -34.73 -14.35 -6.96
C ASP A 917 -35.34 -14.42 -8.39
N LEU A 918 -35.19 -13.36 -9.20
CA LEU A 918 -35.61 -13.33 -10.61
C LEU A 918 -34.84 -14.33 -11.51
N ASP A 919 -35.58 -15.17 -12.25
CA ASP A 919 -35.08 -16.25 -13.13
C ASP A 919 -33.99 -17.13 -12.46
N GLY A 920 -34.21 -17.49 -11.19
CA GLY A 920 -33.25 -18.28 -10.39
C GLY A 920 -31.93 -17.54 -10.09
N GLY A 921 -31.95 -16.22 -10.16
CA GLY A 921 -30.79 -15.35 -9.97
C GLY A 921 -29.88 -15.23 -11.18
N ARG A 922 -30.29 -15.73 -12.35
CA ARG A 922 -29.53 -15.60 -13.62
C ARG A 922 -29.10 -14.17 -13.89
N PHE A 923 -30.01 -13.23 -13.76
CA PHE A 923 -29.78 -11.83 -14.13
C PHE A 923 -28.90 -11.11 -13.11
N GLY A 924 -29.26 -11.15 -11.82
CA GLY A 924 -28.45 -10.51 -10.76
C GLY A 924 -27.02 -11.06 -10.67
N LYS A 925 -26.87 -12.39 -10.62
CA LYS A 925 -25.53 -13.03 -10.64
C LYS A 925 -24.80 -12.76 -11.95
N GLY A 926 -25.50 -12.68 -13.08
CA GLY A 926 -24.93 -12.34 -14.38
C GLY A 926 -24.36 -10.91 -14.42
N ILE A 927 -25.09 -9.91 -13.91
CA ILE A 927 -24.65 -8.51 -13.84
C ILE A 927 -23.47 -8.36 -12.88
N ILE A 928 -23.57 -8.97 -11.68
CA ILE A 928 -22.51 -8.96 -10.67
C ILE A 928 -21.22 -9.63 -11.18
N ASN A 929 -21.32 -10.73 -11.92
CA ASN A 929 -20.15 -11.40 -12.50
C ASN A 929 -19.51 -10.63 -13.66
N ASN A 930 -20.27 -9.84 -14.41
CA ASN A 930 -19.73 -8.97 -15.45
C ASN A 930 -19.25 -7.60 -14.92
N SER A 931 -19.65 -7.19 -13.72
CA SER A 931 -19.13 -6.01 -13.03
C SER A 931 -17.79 -6.31 -12.37
N LYS A 932 -16.68 -5.75 -12.87
CA LYS A 932 -15.35 -6.06 -12.34
C LYS A 932 -15.12 -5.51 -10.93
N THR A 933 -15.57 -4.28 -10.69
CA THR A 933 -15.53 -3.64 -9.38
C THR A 933 -16.93 -3.65 -8.77
N LYS A 934 -17.02 -3.72 -7.45
CA LYS A 934 -18.29 -3.77 -6.71
C LYS A 934 -18.18 -2.91 -5.47
N ILE A 935 -19.18 -2.08 -5.21
CA ILE A 935 -19.29 -1.29 -3.98
C ILE A 935 -20.44 -1.89 -3.19
N ILE A 936 -20.17 -2.37 -1.98
CA ILE A 936 -21.16 -2.86 -1.03
C ILE A 936 -21.21 -1.84 0.12
N LEU A 937 -22.30 -1.08 0.22
CA LEU A 937 -22.55 -0.18 1.34
C LEU A 937 -23.19 -0.98 2.50
N ASN A 938 -23.79 -0.31 3.48
CA ASN A 938 -24.52 -1.00 4.54
C ASN A 938 -25.63 -1.93 4.00
N LEU A 939 -25.77 -3.12 4.60
CA LEU A 939 -26.77 -4.14 4.27
C LEU A 939 -27.46 -4.70 5.52
N GLU A 940 -28.67 -5.25 5.37
CA GLU A 940 -29.33 -6.05 6.41
C GLU A 940 -28.79 -7.49 6.41
N ASP A 941 -28.90 -8.21 7.54
CA ASP A 941 -28.21 -9.50 7.75
C ASP A 941 -28.57 -10.59 6.70
N ASP A 942 -29.82 -10.63 6.24
CA ASP A 942 -30.28 -11.58 5.22
C ASP A 942 -29.75 -11.22 3.81
N GLU A 943 -29.58 -9.93 3.51
CA GLU A 943 -28.96 -9.47 2.26
C GLU A 943 -27.44 -9.68 2.27
N ALA A 944 -26.81 -9.42 3.42
CA ALA A 944 -25.39 -9.62 3.64
C ALA A 944 -24.97 -11.09 3.41
N GLN A 945 -25.79 -12.05 3.86
CA GLN A 945 -25.58 -13.49 3.57
C GLN A 945 -25.66 -13.80 2.06
N ARG A 946 -26.67 -13.29 1.35
CA ARG A 946 -26.80 -13.46 -0.11
C ARG A 946 -25.57 -12.89 -0.86
N VAL A 947 -25.04 -11.75 -0.40
CA VAL A 947 -23.82 -11.13 -0.94
C VAL A 947 -22.56 -11.89 -0.53
N GLN A 948 -22.49 -12.44 0.67
CA GLN A 948 -21.40 -13.29 1.14
C GLN A 948 -21.23 -14.51 0.23
N GLU A 949 -22.32 -15.22 -0.08
CA GLU A 949 -22.28 -16.35 -1.02
C GLU A 949 -21.84 -15.92 -2.43
N ALA A 950 -22.44 -14.84 -2.95
CA ALA A 950 -22.24 -14.39 -4.33
C ALA A 950 -20.83 -13.81 -4.59
N LEU A 951 -20.19 -13.21 -3.59
CA LEU A 951 -18.87 -12.57 -3.70
C LEU A 951 -17.75 -13.32 -2.97
N HIS A 952 -18.08 -14.39 -2.25
CA HIS A 952 -17.18 -15.17 -1.40
C HIS A 952 -16.50 -14.33 -0.30
N LEU A 953 -17.28 -13.45 0.36
CA LEU A 953 -16.79 -12.66 1.49
C LEU A 953 -16.52 -13.55 2.71
N SER A 954 -15.57 -13.15 3.55
CA SER A 954 -15.38 -13.75 4.86
C SER A 954 -16.44 -13.29 5.86
N ASP A 955 -16.60 -14.06 6.94
CA ASP A 955 -17.55 -13.73 8.02
C ASP A 955 -17.26 -12.37 8.67
N ALA A 956 -15.99 -11.96 8.71
CA ALA A 956 -15.56 -10.66 9.25
C ALA A 956 -15.95 -9.48 8.34
N GLU A 957 -15.82 -9.63 7.02
CA GLU A 957 -16.30 -8.63 6.06
C GLU A 957 -17.83 -8.57 6.06
N THR A 958 -18.48 -9.74 6.19
CA THR A 958 -19.95 -9.85 6.25
C THR A 958 -20.52 -9.21 7.52
N MET A 959 -19.79 -9.28 8.65
CA MET A 959 -20.14 -8.57 9.88
C MET A 959 -19.91 -7.05 9.78
N GLU A 960 -18.88 -6.59 9.07
CA GLU A 960 -18.62 -5.16 8.86
C GLU A 960 -19.65 -4.52 7.92
N ILE A 961 -20.05 -5.17 6.81
CA ILE A 961 -21.07 -4.60 5.90
C ILE A 961 -22.43 -4.40 6.60
N THR A 962 -22.80 -5.21 7.60
CA THR A 962 -24.05 -4.99 8.36
C THR A 962 -23.94 -3.88 9.42
N HIS A 963 -22.72 -3.48 9.79
CA HIS A 963 -22.45 -2.46 10.80
C HIS A 963 -21.92 -1.13 10.25
N PHE A 964 -21.77 -0.98 8.93
CA PHE A 964 -21.33 0.27 8.29
C PHE A 964 -22.23 1.47 8.59
N GLU A 965 -21.63 2.55 9.10
CA GLU A 965 -22.26 3.86 9.13
C GLU A 965 -22.41 4.45 7.71
N ARG A 966 -23.33 5.40 7.52
CA ARG A 966 -23.49 6.12 6.25
C ARG A 966 -22.18 6.72 5.78
N GLY A 967 -21.89 6.54 4.48
CA GLY A 967 -20.61 6.97 3.90
C GLY A 967 -19.49 5.93 4.00
N HIS A 968 -19.69 4.80 4.66
CA HIS A 968 -18.76 3.66 4.59
C HIS A 968 -19.22 2.60 3.59
N GLY A 969 -18.26 1.86 3.03
CA GLY A 969 -18.52 0.72 2.16
C GLY A 969 -17.30 -0.17 1.93
N LEU A 970 -17.54 -1.34 1.34
CA LEU A 970 -16.55 -2.31 0.92
C LEU A 970 -16.41 -2.23 -0.61
N ILE A 971 -15.22 -1.90 -1.11
CA ILE A 971 -14.90 -1.94 -2.53
C ILE A 971 -14.22 -3.28 -2.84
N SER A 972 -14.93 -4.18 -3.51
CA SER A 972 -14.40 -5.45 -4.00
C SER A 972 -13.97 -5.32 -5.46
N THR A 973 -12.69 -5.56 -5.74
CA THR A 973 -12.15 -5.65 -7.10
C THR A 973 -10.88 -6.52 -7.13
N ASN A 974 -10.63 -7.23 -8.25
CA ASN A 974 -9.47 -8.14 -8.36
C ASN A 974 -9.31 -9.16 -7.21
N ASN A 975 -10.42 -9.60 -6.62
CA ASN A 975 -10.47 -10.48 -5.45
C ASN A 975 -9.70 -9.88 -4.25
N ASN A 976 -9.73 -8.56 -4.14
CA ASN A 976 -9.30 -7.75 -3.01
C ASN A 976 -10.52 -6.96 -2.54
N ASN A 977 -10.74 -6.85 -1.22
CA ASN A 977 -11.89 -6.18 -0.63
C ASN A 977 -11.41 -5.08 0.32
N ILE A 978 -11.56 -3.80 -0.06
CA ILE A 978 -11.03 -2.67 0.70
C ILE A 978 -12.19 -1.95 1.39
N MET A 979 -12.10 -1.72 2.69
CA MET A 979 -13.09 -0.90 3.41
C MET A 979 -12.73 0.59 3.27
N VAL A 980 -13.71 1.39 2.86
CA VAL A 980 -13.52 2.78 2.42
C VAL A 980 -14.54 3.68 3.11
N GLU A 981 -14.06 4.79 3.67
CA GLU A 981 -14.89 5.95 3.99
C GLU A 981 -14.93 6.84 2.75
N PHE A 982 -16.11 7.01 2.14
CA PHE A 982 -16.31 7.82 0.94
C PHE A 982 -16.22 9.32 1.26
N LYS A 983 -15.29 10.01 0.60
CA LYS A 983 -14.95 11.42 0.88
C LYS A 983 -15.39 12.30 -0.30
N ALA A 984 -16.33 13.22 -0.06
CA ALA A 984 -16.79 14.25 -0.99
C ALA A 984 -16.39 15.65 -0.49
N SER A 985 -16.01 16.54 -1.41
CA SER A 985 -15.70 17.93 -1.10
C SER A 985 -16.94 18.71 -0.62
N PRO A 986 -16.79 19.87 0.03
CA PRO A 986 -17.93 20.66 0.48
C PRO A 986 -18.92 20.99 -0.65
N LEU A 987 -18.42 21.41 -1.82
CA LEU A 987 -19.27 21.78 -2.96
C LEU A 987 -19.88 20.55 -3.66
N GLU A 988 -19.14 19.45 -3.81
CA GLU A 988 -19.69 18.18 -4.29
C GLU A 988 -20.84 17.72 -3.37
N LYS A 989 -20.62 17.73 -2.06
CA LYS A 989 -21.60 17.33 -1.05
C LYS A 989 -22.86 18.20 -1.09
N ASP A 990 -22.71 19.53 -1.20
CA ASP A 990 -23.82 20.47 -1.36
C ASP A 990 -24.68 20.22 -2.62
N LEU A 991 -24.11 19.61 -3.67
CA LEU A 991 -24.80 19.28 -4.92
C LEU A 991 -25.49 17.92 -4.91
N ILE A 992 -25.01 16.96 -4.11
CA ILE A 992 -25.51 15.57 -4.13
C ILE A 992 -26.22 15.11 -2.85
N THR A 993 -26.11 15.85 -1.73
CA THR A 993 -26.72 15.42 -0.46
C THR A 993 -28.24 15.38 -0.49
N THR A 994 -28.82 14.28 0.00
CA THR A 994 -30.26 14.10 0.18
C THR A 994 -30.67 14.16 1.66
N ASP A 995 -29.75 14.45 2.59
CA ASP A 995 -30.10 14.55 4.01
C ASP A 995 -30.90 15.82 4.31
N ARG A 996 -32.00 15.65 5.05
CA ARG A 996 -32.95 16.73 5.38
C ARG A 996 -32.34 17.87 6.20
N ARG A 997 -31.31 17.62 7.02
CA ARG A 997 -30.63 18.65 7.82
C ARG A 997 -29.72 19.48 6.92
N GLU A 998 -28.88 18.82 6.14
CA GLU A 998 -27.94 19.46 5.21
C GLU A 998 -28.68 20.27 4.13
N LEU A 999 -29.77 19.71 3.56
CA LEU A 999 -30.67 20.44 2.65
C LEU A 999 -31.27 21.70 3.28
N ARG A 1000 -31.59 21.67 4.58
CA ARG A 1000 -32.09 22.84 5.30
C ARG A 1000 -30.98 23.88 5.51
N GLU A 1001 -29.77 23.47 5.86
CA GLU A 1001 -28.61 24.34 6.04
C GLU A 1001 -28.22 25.04 4.72
N ILE A 1002 -28.29 24.33 3.58
CA ILE A 1002 -28.12 24.90 2.24
C ILE A 1002 -29.18 25.98 1.96
N VAL A 1003 -30.45 25.73 2.29
CA VAL A 1003 -31.54 26.72 2.11
C VAL A 1003 -31.37 27.93 3.03
N GLU A 1004 -30.97 27.74 4.29
CA GLU A 1004 -30.74 28.85 5.22
C GLU A 1004 -29.50 29.68 4.82
N ARG A 1005 -28.45 29.05 4.29
CA ARG A 1005 -27.27 29.72 3.71
C ARG A 1005 -27.63 30.54 2.47
N LYS A 1006 -28.30 29.94 1.47
CA LYS A 1006 -28.71 30.67 0.24
C LYS A 1006 -29.67 31.83 0.51
N ARG A 1007 -30.53 31.72 1.53
CA ARG A 1007 -31.36 32.86 1.99
C ARG A 1007 -30.53 34.01 2.56
N ARG A 1008 -29.49 33.72 3.35
CA ARG A 1008 -28.57 34.75 3.88
C ARG A 1008 -27.83 35.45 2.75
N GLU A 1009 -27.24 34.68 1.83
CA GLU A 1009 -26.56 35.18 0.63
C GLU A 1009 -27.46 36.12 -0.19
N GLN A 1010 -28.73 35.75 -0.38
CA GLN A 1010 -29.72 36.59 -1.07
C GLN A 1010 -30.05 37.88 -0.29
N SER A 1011 -30.18 37.84 1.04
CA SER A 1011 -30.38 39.07 1.83
C SER A 1011 -29.16 40.00 1.78
N THR A 1012 -27.94 39.47 1.95
CA THR A 1012 -26.73 40.32 1.89
C THR A 1012 -26.52 40.90 0.49
N SER A 1013 -26.88 40.16 -0.56
CA SER A 1013 -26.86 40.66 -1.95
C SER A 1013 -27.86 41.79 -2.18
N ALA A 1014 -29.05 41.70 -1.58
CA ALA A 1014 -30.06 42.77 -1.65
C ALA A 1014 -29.63 44.01 -0.84
N GLU A 1015 -29.05 43.82 0.35
CA GLU A 1015 -28.51 44.90 1.19
C GLU A 1015 -27.26 45.59 0.58
N GLN A 1016 -26.60 44.97 -0.41
CA GLN A 1016 -25.50 45.57 -1.18
C GLN A 1016 -25.96 46.23 -2.50
N GLN A 1017 -27.26 46.18 -2.82
CA GLN A 1017 -27.87 46.81 -4.01
C GLN A 1017 -28.82 47.99 -3.65
N ILE A 1018 -28.77 48.44 -2.39
CA ILE A 1018 -29.56 49.56 -1.82
C ILE A 1018 -28.59 50.63 -1.32
#